data_AF-A0A101XAC2-F1
#
_entry.id   AF-A0A101XAC2-F1
#
_cell.length_a   1.000
_cell.length_b   1.000
_cell.length_c   1.000
_cell.angle_alpha   90.00
_cell.angle_beta   90.00
_cell.angle_gamma   90.00
#
_symmetry.space_group_name_H-M   'P 1'
#
loop_
_entity.id
_entity.type
_entity.pdbx_description
1 polymer ?
#
loop_
_entity_poly.entity_id
_entity_poly.type
_entity_poly.pdbx_seq_one_letter_code
_entity_poly.pdbx_strand_id
1 'polypeptide(L)'
;MGLVVWLEEVSRRDHPLVGGKAANLGEVARIARVPPGFVVTAEAFRRFLEATGLKPKILETLKAVRGGGPEDYERASASVRGLIETTAMPEDIAGEIAAAYARLSELAGAKDVPVAVRSSATAEDIGEASFAGQQDTYLNVRGVEGVIDHVKKVWASLYSARALYYREQMGIPHETVSMAVLVQKLVNARSAGVMFTLDPTNGDTSKVVIEAGWGLGEGVARGIVTPDEFVVDKATLKIVERRISRKRVAVVRDEAGLTKEVELPEEKASAPSLDDSEVVEYAKMALELERYYGHPLDIEFSVDADMQFPRNLFIVQVRPETVWSRRERAPERRETGGGAVVAKGIAASPGVAVGRAKICLTLDDARKKLQKGDILVTRMTDPDWVPYMRLASAIVTDEGGRTSHAAIVSRELGIPAVVGTGNATQVLRDGEMYTVDGGKGVVLAGAVEAEAKAEAKIAEAVAAGREIVLHIYRAIPTGTKVYMNLGEPEKIEEYKDLPFDGIGLMRIEFVISSWIGEHPLYLLSVGQEQKFVDKMAEGIAKVASAIYPRPVVVRFSDFKTNEYRSLRGGEKFEPEERNPMLGWRGVSRYVSPQYEKAFRLELRAVKKAREELGLTNIWVMAPFVRTVWEAERFAKLLEEEGLYRDRDFKVWAMAEVPSVAFMAEEFAPYFDGFSVGSNDLTQLTLGVDRDNDFLVRINPKYFDEREAPVLKAIYELIDRAHRHGLTVSICGQGPSVYPQMVEFLVRAGIDSVSVNPDAVLNTRVLVASIEMKALRERLDAVYRALYKADGDEEFREIVRKVFGRLRY
;
A
#
# COMPACT_ATOMS: atom_id res chain seq x y z
N MET A 1 25.55 13.84 -19.69
CA MET A 1 24.08 13.81 -19.84
C MET A 1 23.60 15.24 -19.93
N GLY A 2 22.58 15.55 -20.74
CA GLY A 2 22.11 16.92 -20.93
C GLY A 2 21.43 17.47 -19.68
N LEU A 3 21.56 18.78 -19.42
CA LEU A 3 20.89 19.44 -18.28
C LEU A 3 19.42 19.67 -18.60
N VAL A 4 19.10 19.90 -19.88
CA VAL A 4 17.75 19.93 -20.44
C VAL A 4 17.56 18.85 -21.51
N VAL A 5 16.38 18.21 -21.54
CA VAL A 5 15.97 17.24 -22.57
C VAL A 5 14.55 17.52 -23.07
N TRP A 6 14.25 17.24 -24.33
CA TRP A 6 12.91 17.49 -24.88
C TRP A 6 11.93 16.38 -24.51
N LEU A 7 10.66 16.73 -24.26
CA LEU A 7 9.65 15.75 -23.85
C LEU A 7 9.45 14.64 -24.89
N GLU A 8 9.62 14.94 -26.17
CA GLU A 8 9.52 13.98 -27.28
C GLU A 8 10.66 12.96 -27.32
N GLU A 9 11.79 13.25 -26.67
CA GLU A 9 12.99 12.41 -26.63
C GLU A 9 13.00 11.47 -25.40
N VAL A 10 12.02 11.62 -24.52
CA VAL A 10 11.97 10.97 -23.21
C VAL A 10 11.10 9.70 -23.26
N SER A 11 11.49 8.69 -22.47
CA SER A 11 10.78 7.43 -22.31
C SER A 11 10.71 7.00 -20.84
N ARG A 12 9.99 5.91 -20.55
CA ARG A 12 10.00 5.26 -19.22
C ARG A 12 11.41 4.90 -18.72
N ARG A 13 12.37 4.66 -19.62
CA ARG A 13 13.75 4.31 -19.24
C ARG A 13 14.50 5.48 -18.61
N ASP A 14 14.05 6.70 -18.89
CA ASP A 14 14.69 7.94 -18.45
C ASP A 14 14.15 8.41 -17.08
N HIS A 15 13.31 7.61 -16.41
CA HIS A 15 12.74 7.90 -15.09
C HIS A 15 13.76 8.44 -14.07
N PRO A 16 14.98 7.87 -13.91
CA PRO A 16 15.98 8.41 -12.97
C PRO A 16 16.49 9.81 -13.34
N LEU A 17 16.37 10.22 -14.61
CA LEU A 17 16.85 11.50 -15.13
C LEU A 17 15.75 12.57 -15.14
N VAL A 18 14.52 12.20 -15.51
CA VAL A 18 13.41 13.15 -15.76
C VAL A 18 12.25 13.02 -14.76
N GLY A 19 12.30 12.05 -13.86
CA GLY A 19 11.23 11.74 -12.91
C GLY A 19 10.00 11.09 -13.54
N GLY A 20 9.08 10.66 -12.68
CA GLY A 20 7.89 9.87 -13.05
C GLY A 20 6.97 10.55 -14.05
N LYS A 21 6.54 11.79 -13.76
CA LYS A 21 5.57 12.52 -14.60
C LYS A 21 6.08 12.75 -16.01
N ALA A 22 7.31 13.25 -16.16
CA ALA A 22 7.85 13.56 -17.47
C ALA A 22 8.18 12.29 -18.27
N ALA A 23 8.70 11.24 -17.62
CA ALA A 23 8.91 9.94 -18.24
C ALA A 23 7.61 9.36 -18.79
N ASN A 24 6.54 9.47 -18.00
CA ASN A 24 5.23 8.99 -18.40
C ASN A 24 4.62 9.83 -19.55
N LEU A 25 4.71 11.17 -19.48
CA LEU A 25 4.24 12.03 -20.56
C LEU A 25 5.00 11.83 -21.88
N GLY A 26 6.28 11.48 -21.83
CA GLY A 26 7.04 11.08 -23.02
C GLY A 26 6.48 9.82 -23.70
N GLU A 27 6.01 8.84 -22.93
CA GLU A 27 5.30 7.68 -23.50
C GLU A 27 3.92 8.06 -24.06
N VAL A 28 3.17 8.89 -23.33
CA VAL A 28 1.84 9.37 -23.77
C VAL A 28 1.96 10.13 -25.09
N ALA A 29 3.02 10.92 -25.30
CA ALA A 29 3.26 11.68 -26.52
C ALA A 29 3.32 10.82 -27.80
N ARG A 30 3.59 9.50 -27.66
CA ARG A 30 3.63 8.54 -28.76
C ARG A 30 2.25 8.03 -29.18
N ILE A 31 1.24 8.23 -28.32
CA ILE A 31 -0.11 7.66 -28.45
C ILE A 31 -1.12 8.80 -28.62
N ALA A 32 -1.03 9.83 -27.78
CA ALA A 32 -1.94 10.96 -27.74
C ALA A 32 -1.18 12.29 -27.80
N ARG A 33 -1.90 13.37 -28.12
CA ARG A 33 -1.31 14.71 -28.17
C ARG A 33 -1.05 15.21 -26.75
N VAL A 34 0.21 15.50 -26.46
CA VAL A 34 0.62 16.23 -25.25
C VAL A 34 1.10 17.63 -25.64
N PRO A 35 0.94 18.64 -24.78
CA PRO A 35 1.50 19.95 -25.09
C PRO A 35 3.04 19.87 -25.16
N PRO A 36 3.69 20.60 -26.09
CA PRO A 36 5.14 20.55 -26.23
C PRO A 36 5.82 21.12 -24.99
N GLY A 37 7.00 20.60 -24.67
CA GLY A 37 7.76 21.00 -23.49
C GLY A 37 9.13 20.35 -23.42
N PHE A 38 9.87 20.74 -22.39
CA PHE A 38 11.18 20.21 -22.07
C PHE A 38 11.29 19.93 -20.57
N VAL A 39 12.27 19.13 -20.19
CA VAL A 39 12.53 18.74 -18.81
C VAL A 39 13.89 19.27 -18.39
N VAL A 40 13.91 20.05 -17.31
CA VAL A 40 15.13 20.35 -16.56
C VAL A 40 15.42 19.14 -15.69
N THR A 41 16.51 18.43 -15.99
CA THR A 41 16.76 17.09 -15.46
C THR A 41 17.13 17.09 -13.96
N ALA A 42 17.01 15.92 -13.33
CA ALA A 42 17.54 15.68 -11.98
C ALA A 42 19.06 15.91 -11.89
N GLU A 43 19.79 15.77 -13.01
CA GLU A 43 21.21 16.13 -13.10
C GLU A 43 21.43 17.64 -12.95
N ALA A 44 20.60 18.46 -13.61
CA ALA A 44 20.67 19.91 -13.48
C ALA A 44 20.45 20.37 -12.03
N PHE A 45 19.53 19.72 -11.31
CA PHE A 45 19.33 19.99 -9.89
C PHE A 45 20.56 19.61 -9.04
N ARG A 46 21.14 18.41 -9.26
CA ARG A 46 22.35 17.98 -8.55
C ARG A 46 23.52 18.92 -8.82
N ARG A 47 23.70 19.33 -10.07
CA ARG A 47 24.72 20.30 -10.49
C ARG A 47 24.51 21.68 -9.88
N PHE A 48 23.26 22.16 -9.82
CA PHE A 48 22.92 23.42 -9.15
C PHE A 48 23.37 23.39 -7.67
N LEU A 49 23.04 22.32 -6.94
CA LEU A 49 23.41 22.19 -5.53
C LEU A 49 24.93 22.10 -5.30
N GLU A 50 25.67 21.48 -6.22
CA GLU A 50 27.11 21.31 -6.15
C GLU A 50 27.87 22.58 -6.55
N ALA A 51 27.54 23.19 -7.69
CA ALA A 51 28.21 24.38 -8.20
C ALA A 51 28.02 25.61 -7.30
N THR A 52 26.89 25.70 -6.60
CA THR A 52 26.58 26.81 -5.68
C THR A 52 27.06 26.57 -4.24
N GLY A 53 27.54 25.36 -3.94
CA GLY A 53 27.92 24.97 -2.57
C GLY A 53 26.73 24.93 -1.60
N LEU A 54 25.49 24.80 -2.09
CA LEU A 54 24.29 24.70 -1.26
C LEU A 54 24.14 23.32 -0.61
N LYS A 55 24.63 22.25 -1.27
CA LYS A 55 24.46 20.86 -0.80
C LYS A 55 24.89 20.68 0.68
N PRO A 56 26.07 21.12 1.13
CA PRO A 56 26.48 20.96 2.53
C PRO A 56 25.60 21.76 3.50
N LYS A 57 25.22 22.99 3.13
CA LYS A 57 24.38 23.88 3.97
C LYS A 57 23.00 23.29 4.20
N ILE A 58 22.38 22.79 3.13
CA ILE A 58 21.08 22.10 3.22
C ILE A 58 21.19 20.88 4.13
N LEU A 59 22.20 20.03 3.92
CA LEU A 59 22.39 18.83 4.76
C LEU A 59 22.63 19.17 6.24
N GLU A 60 23.33 20.26 6.54
CA GLU A 60 23.50 20.74 7.91
C GLU A 60 22.18 21.18 8.53
N THR A 61 21.40 22.01 7.83
CA THR A 61 20.07 22.45 8.28
C THR A 61 19.12 21.27 8.50
N LEU A 62 19.14 20.28 7.61
CA LEU A 62 18.29 19.09 7.71
C LEU A 62 18.74 18.16 8.84
N LYS A 63 20.04 18.01 9.09
CA LYS A 63 20.57 17.26 10.24
C LYS A 63 20.13 17.87 11.58
N ALA A 64 20.12 19.20 11.68
CA ALA A 64 19.78 19.91 12.91
C ALA A 64 18.31 19.74 13.34
N VAL A 65 17.42 19.37 12.40
CA VAL A 65 15.97 19.21 12.65
C VAL A 65 15.56 17.74 12.75
N ARG A 66 16.50 16.81 12.57
CA ARG A 66 16.22 15.37 12.60
C ARG A 66 15.71 14.92 13.98
N GLY A 67 14.48 14.42 14.03
CA GLY A 67 13.82 14.01 15.29
C GLY A 67 13.16 15.16 16.07
N GLY A 68 13.06 16.35 15.46
CA GLY A 68 12.35 17.51 16.02
C GLY A 68 10.82 17.42 15.87
N GLY A 69 10.11 18.40 16.44
CA GLY A 69 8.67 18.56 16.30
C GLY A 69 8.27 19.30 15.00
N PRO A 70 6.96 19.42 14.70
CA PRO A 70 6.48 20.08 13.47
C PRO A 70 7.04 21.49 13.23
N GLU A 71 7.15 22.30 14.28
CA GLU A 71 7.72 23.66 14.20
C GLU A 71 9.19 23.68 13.79
N ASP A 72 9.96 22.63 14.12
CA ASP A 72 11.36 22.52 13.72
C ASP A 72 11.46 22.28 12.19
N TYR A 73 10.59 21.42 11.65
CA TYR A 73 10.48 21.16 10.21
C TYR A 73 10.02 22.38 9.42
N GLU A 74 9.12 23.20 9.97
CA GLU A 74 8.71 24.46 9.35
C GLU A 74 9.88 25.44 9.25
N ARG A 75 10.67 25.61 10.32
CA ARG A 75 11.85 26.48 10.30
C ARG A 75 12.93 25.98 9.34
N ALA A 76 13.24 24.67 9.34
CA ALA A 76 14.19 24.11 8.38
C ALA A 76 13.70 24.26 6.94
N SER A 77 12.42 23.98 6.67
CA SER A 77 11.80 24.18 5.36
C SER A 77 11.96 25.63 4.89
N ALA A 78 11.59 26.61 5.73
CA ALA A 78 11.72 28.03 5.39
C ALA A 78 13.18 28.42 5.08
N SER A 79 14.13 27.92 5.88
CA SER A 79 15.56 28.18 5.67
C SER A 79 16.08 27.58 4.36
N VAL A 80 15.84 26.28 4.12
CA VAL A 80 16.32 25.58 2.91
C VAL A 80 15.67 26.14 1.65
N ARG A 81 14.37 26.41 1.67
CA ARG A 81 13.66 27.02 0.54
C ARG A 81 14.22 28.39 0.21
N GLY A 82 14.42 29.24 1.22
CA GLY A 82 15.04 30.55 1.05
C GLY A 82 16.44 30.46 0.42
N LEU A 83 17.27 29.50 0.85
CA LEU A 83 18.58 29.27 0.26
C LEU A 83 18.50 28.93 -1.24
N ILE A 84 17.60 28.03 -1.64
CA ILE A 84 17.45 27.63 -3.04
C ILE A 84 16.90 28.77 -3.89
N GLU A 85 15.86 29.45 -3.42
CA GLU A 85 15.15 30.49 -4.19
C GLU A 85 16.01 31.74 -4.42
N THR A 86 16.82 32.14 -3.44
CA THR A 86 17.68 33.34 -3.52
C THR A 86 19.04 33.11 -4.19
N THR A 87 19.48 31.86 -4.30
CA THR A 87 20.77 31.55 -4.95
C THR A 87 20.66 31.70 -6.47
N ALA A 88 21.65 32.38 -7.06
CA ALA A 88 21.73 32.56 -8.50
C ALA A 88 21.94 31.22 -9.22
N MET A 89 21.22 31.01 -10.33
CA MET A 89 21.38 29.81 -11.14
C MET A 89 22.70 29.87 -11.93
N PRO A 90 23.52 28.80 -11.93
CA PRO A 90 24.71 28.71 -12.77
C PRO A 90 24.41 29.01 -14.25
N GLU A 91 25.32 29.74 -14.91
CA GLU A 91 25.12 30.24 -16.29
C GLU A 91 24.91 29.13 -17.32
N ASP A 92 25.52 27.97 -17.12
CA ASP A 92 25.36 26.81 -17.99
C ASP A 92 23.93 26.23 -17.92
N ILE A 93 23.38 26.11 -16.71
CA ILE A 93 21.99 25.66 -16.50
C ILE A 93 21.01 26.72 -17.01
N ALA A 94 21.22 27.99 -16.64
CA ALA A 94 20.37 29.09 -17.06
C ALA A 94 20.35 29.26 -18.60
N GLY A 95 21.52 29.11 -19.24
CA GLY A 95 21.67 29.17 -20.69
C GLY A 95 20.93 28.04 -21.41
N GLU A 96 21.01 26.80 -20.93
CA GLU A 96 20.25 25.67 -21.51
C GLU A 96 18.73 25.87 -21.36
N ILE A 97 18.27 26.33 -20.19
CA ILE A 97 16.84 26.63 -19.96
C ILE A 97 16.37 27.76 -20.88
N ALA A 98 17.16 28.83 -21.02
CA ALA A 98 16.84 29.96 -21.89
C ALA A 98 16.73 29.54 -23.36
N ALA A 99 17.69 28.73 -23.84
CA ALA A 99 17.67 28.21 -25.20
C ALA A 99 16.47 27.28 -25.45
N ALA A 100 16.14 26.40 -24.50
CA ALA A 100 14.99 25.51 -24.61
C ALA A 100 13.66 26.27 -24.59
N TYR A 101 13.53 27.28 -23.72
CA TYR A 101 12.35 28.14 -23.67
C TYR A 101 12.19 28.99 -24.94
N ALA A 102 13.28 29.54 -25.48
CA ALA A 102 13.25 30.26 -26.76
C ALA A 102 12.77 29.36 -27.91
N ARG A 103 13.30 28.14 -28.01
CA ARG A 103 12.84 27.14 -28.99
C ARG A 103 11.37 26.78 -28.77
N LEU A 104 10.90 26.64 -27.53
CA LEU A 104 9.49 26.37 -27.23
C LEU A 104 8.58 27.53 -27.65
N SER A 105 9.01 28.77 -27.42
CA SER A 105 8.35 30.00 -27.88
C SER A 105 8.22 30.02 -29.41
N GLU A 106 9.29 29.69 -30.14
CA GLU A 106 9.27 29.57 -31.60
C GLU A 106 8.29 28.49 -32.08
N LEU A 107 8.32 27.29 -31.48
CA LEU A 107 7.40 26.19 -31.80
C LEU A 107 5.93 26.57 -31.53
N ALA A 108 5.68 27.40 -30.51
CA ALA A 108 4.35 27.87 -30.16
C ALA A 108 3.91 29.11 -30.97
N GLY A 109 4.79 29.72 -31.77
CA GLY A 109 4.51 30.93 -32.53
C GLY A 109 4.29 32.18 -31.66
N ALA A 110 4.87 32.23 -30.46
CA ALA A 110 4.70 33.33 -29.51
C ALA A 110 6.05 33.74 -28.91
N LYS A 111 6.31 35.05 -28.77
CA LYS A 111 7.57 35.55 -28.21
C LYS A 111 7.79 35.08 -26.75
N ASP A 112 6.75 35.21 -25.93
CA ASP A 112 6.73 34.77 -24.53
C ASP A 112 5.58 33.79 -24.31
N VAL A 113 5.80 32.53 -24.70
CA VAL A 113 4.79 31.49 -24.55
C VAL A 113 4.51 31.23 -23.06
N PRO A 114 3.24 31.26 -22.60
CA PRO A 114 2.92 30.89 -21.23
C PRO A 114 3.19 29.40 -21.02
N VAL A 115 3.88 29.06 -19.93
CA VAL A 115 4.23 27.67 -19.59
C VAL A 115 3.70 27.28 -18.21
N ALA A 116 3.48 25.98 -18.04
CA ALA A 116 3.34 25.32 -16.76
C ALA A 116 4.70 24.77 -16.34
N VAL A 117 5.12 25.07 -15.11
CA VAL A 117 6.35 24.59 -14.49
C VAL A 117 5.96 23.61 -13.39
N ARG A 118 6.16 22.31 -13.64
CA ARG A 118 5.63 21.20 -12.82
C ARG A 118 6.77 20.37 -12.24
N SER A 119 6.59 19.92 -11.01
CA SER A 119 7.46 18.91 -10.40
C SER A 119 7.35 17.56 -11.12
N SER A 120 8.50 16.89 -11.28
CA SER A 120 8.60 15.51 -11.75
C SER A 120 9.69 14.82 -10.90
N ALA A 121 9.32 14.36 -9.70
CA ALA A 121 10.30 13.82 -8.78
C ALA A 121 10.74 12.41 -9.21
N THR A 122 12.01 12.04 -8.94
CA THR A 122 12.53 10.68 -9.22
C THR A 122 11.99 9.63 -8.26
N ALA A 123 11.29 10.05 -7.21
CA ALA A 123 10.70 9.21 -6.17
C ALA A 123 9.17 9.30 -6.13
N GLU A 124 8.53 9.94 -7.11
CA GLU A 124 7.08 10.19 -7.10
C GLU A 124 6.23 8.91 -7.22
N ASP A 125 6.81 7.84 -7.80
CA ASP A 125 6.13 6.57 -8.14
C ASP A 125 6.66 5.36 -7.34
N ILE A 126 7.32 5.56 -6.19
CA ILE A 126 7.70 4.45 -5.29
C ILE A 126 6.40 3.83 -4.77
N GLY A 127 6.14 2.55 -5.11
CA GLY A 127 4.85 1.84 -5.15
C GLY A 127 3.92 1.81 -3.92
N GLU A 128 4.18 2.59 -2.87
CA GLU A 128 3.29 2.81 -1.72
C GLU A 128 3.08 4.31 -1.39
N ALA A 129 3.88 5.21 -1.96
CA ALA A 129 3.88 6.64 -1.65
C ALA A 129 3.20 7.45 -2.76
N SER A 130 1.90 7.70 -2.62
CA SER A 130 1.24 8.73 -3.43
C SER A 130 1.69 10.12 -2.94
N PHE A 131 2.67 10.73 -3.62
CA PHE A 131 3.04 12.14 -3.43
C PHE A 131 2.01 13.11 -4.06
N ALA A 132 0.79 12.65 -4.31
CA ALA A 132 -0.25 13.45 -4.95
C ALA A 132 -0.50 14.75 -4.16
N GLY A 133 -0.37 15.89 -4.84
CA GLY A 133 -0.65 17.21 -4.29
C GLY A 133 0.39 17.76 -3.30
N GLN A 134 1.54 17.11 -3.10
CA GLN A 134 2.55 17.58 -2.13
C GLN A 134 3.61 18.55 -2.71
N GLN A 135 3.70 18.67 -4.04
CA GLN A 135 4.76 19.43 -4.72
C GLN A 135 4.18 20.53 -5.60
N ASP A 136 4.88 21.66 -5.67
CA ASP A 136 4.35 22.88 -6.28
C ASP A 136 4.23 22.75 -7.81
N THR A 137 3.16 23.33 -8.36
CA THR A 137 2.95 23.52 -9.79
C THR A 137 2.59 24.98 -10.02
N TYR A 138 3.30 25.63 -10.94
CA TYR A 138 3.07 27.02 -11.30
C TYR A 138 2.54 27.11 -12.72
N LEU A 139 1.42 27.78 -12.90
CA LEU A 139 0.78 27.98 -14.20
C LEU A 139 0.98 29.43 -14.67
N ASN A 140 0.92 29.63 -15.99
CA ASN A 140 0.98 30.93 -16.65
C ASN A 140 2.31 31.69 -16.45
N VAL A 141 3.40 30.95 -16.22
CA VAL A 141 4.75 31.51 -16.13
C VAL A 141 5.20 31.99 -17.50
N ARG A 142 5.81 33.17 -17.57
CA ARG A 142 6.27 33.80 -18.81
C ARG A 142 7.67 34.37 -18.65
N GLY A 143 8.39 34.44 -19.76
CA GLY A 143 9.73 34.99 -19.86
C GLY A 143 10.80 34.06 -19.28
N VAL A 144 12.03 34.18 -19.79
CA VAL A 144 13.17 33.33 -19.38
C VAL A 144 13.42 33.44 -17.87
N GLU A 145 13.46 34.66 -17.34
CA GLU A 145 13.67 34.90 -15.90
C GLU A 145 12.56 34.26 -15.06
N GLY A 146 11.30 34.42 -15.48
CA GLY A 146 10.16 33.80 -14.82
C GLY A 146 10.25 32.27 -14.80
N VAL A 147 10.66 31.64 -15.89
CA VAL A 147 10.86 30.18 -15.94
C VAL A 147 11.98 29.74 -14.99
N ILE A 148 13.13 30.42 -15.02
CA ILE A 148 14.28 30.11 -14.15
C ILE A 148 13.88 30.23 -12.67
N ASP A 149 13.16 31.29 -12.29
CA ASP A 149 12.71 31.48 -10.92
C ASP A 149 11.73 30.41 -10.47
N HIS A 150 10.77 30.03 -11.32
CA HIS A 150 9.82 28.97 -10.97
C HIS A 150 10.44 27.57 -10.98
N VAL A 151 11.49 27.32 -11.77
CA VAL A 151 12.30 26.10 -11.66
C VAL A 151 12.95 26.01 -10.27
N LYS A 152 13.54 27.10 -9.76
CA LYS A 152 14.07 27.14 -8.38
C LYS A 152 12.98 26.91 -7.34
N LYS A 153 11.80 27.51 -7.49
CA LYS A 153 10.67 27.31 -6.57
C LYS A 153 10.20 25.85 -6.56
N VAL A 154 10.12 25.20 -7.71
CA VAL A 154 9.79 23.77 -7.79
C VAL A 154 10.86 22.92 -7.11
N TRP A 155 12.15 23.21 -7.32
CA TRP A 155 13.23 22.55 -6.57
C TRP A 155 13.13 22.79 -5.06
N ALA A 156 12.81 24.01 -4.63
CA ALA A 156 12.61 24.35 -3.24
C ALA A 156 11.43 23.59 -2.61
N SER A 157 10.36 23.34 -3.38
CA SER A 157 9.19 22.57 -2.93
C SER A 157 9.52 21.14 -2.49
N LEU A 158 10.65 20.58 -2.97
CA LEU A 158 11.17 19.31 -2.49
C LEU A 158 11.42 19.33 -0.98
N TYR A 159 11.76 20.49 -0.41
CA TYR A 159 12.06 20.69 1.01
C TYR A 159 10.94 21.36 1.79
N SER A 160 9.68 21.24 1.34
CA SER A 160 8.53 21.67 2.14
C SER A 160 8.47 20.91 3.48
N ALA A 161 7.92 21.54 4.52
CA ALA A 161 7.83 20.93 5.86
C ALA A 161 7.13 19.56 5.83
N ARG A 162 6.05 19.45 5.05
CA ARG A 162 5.32 18.20 4.81
C ARG A 162 6.19 17.15 4.13
N ALA A 163 6.93 17.51 3.08
CA ALA A 163 7.79 16.59 2.35
C ALA A 163 9.00 16.12 3.20
N LEU A 164 9.56 17.00 4.03
CA LEU A 164 10.60 16.67 5.00
C LEU A 164 10.10 15.71 6.05
N TYR A 165 8.99 16.04 6.71
CA TYR A 165 8.38 15.20 7.74
C TYR A 165 8.01 13.82 7.19
N TYR A 166 7.35 13.77 6.02
CA TYR A 166 6.97 12.51 5.39
C TYR A 166 8.17 11.62 5.06
N ARG A 167 9.23 12.20 4.48
CA ARG A 167 10.46 11.44 4.19
C ARG A 167 11.13 10.90 5.44
N GLU A 168 11.14 11.66 6.53
CA GLU A 168 11.68 11.17 7.80
C GLU A 168 10.86 9.98 8.33
N GLN A 169 9.52 10.07 8.30
CA GLN A 169 8.62 8.99 8.75
C GLN A 169 8.78 7.71 7.91
N MET A 170 9.04 7.84 6.62
CA MET A 170 9.26 6.72 5.70
C MET A 170 10.73 6.24 5.68
N GLY A 171 11.62 6.84 6.46
CA GLY A 171 13.04 6.51 6.47
C GLY A 171 13.78 6.81 5.16
N ILE A 172 13.24 7.71 4.32
CA ILE A 172 13.83 8.09 3.03
C ILE A 172 14.90 9.17 3.26
N PRO A 173 16.19 8.90 3.01
CA PRO A 173 17.24 9.90 3.23
C PRO A 173 17.04 11.12 2.33
N HIS A 174 17.05 12.32 2.91
CA HIS A 174 16.79 13.57 2.18
C HIS A 174 17.80 13.84 1.05
N GLU A 175 19.00 13.28 1.17
CA GLU A 175 20.09 13.36 0.19
C GLU A 175 19.89 12.49 -1.06
N THR A 176 18.99 11.49 -1.00
CA THR A 176 18.78 10.54 -2.10
C THR A 176 17.73 10.99 -3.09
N VAL A 177 16.92 11.99 -2.75
CA VAL A 177 15.81 12.44 -3.58
C VAL A 177 16.27 13.57 -4.50
N SER A 178 16.02 13.41 -5.79
CA SER A 178 16.26 14.44 -6.80
C SER A 178 14.94 14.87 -7.45
N MET A 179 14.92 16.10 -7.97
CA MET A 179 13.76 16.69 -8.60
C MET A 179 14.11 17.08 -10.04
N ALA A 180 13.39 16.51 -11.01
CA ALA A 180 13.32 17.08 -12.35
C ALA A 180 12.14 18.04 -12.43
N VAL A 181 12.20 19.00 -13.35
CA VAL A 181 11.16 20.01 -13.56
C VAL A 181 10.68 19.96 -15.00
N LEU A 182 9.41 19.65 -15.19
CA LEU A 182 8.75 19.67 -16.49
C LEU A 182 8.27 21.09 -16.79
N VAL A 183 8.78 21.68 -17.87
CA VAL A 183 8.34 22.97 -18.40
C VAL A 183 7.58 22.72 -19.69
N GLN A 184 6.28 22.98 -19.68
CA GLN A 184 5.38 22.60 -20.77
C GLN A 184 4.53 23.81 -21.20
N LYS A 185 4.26 23.96 -22.50
CA LYS A 185 3.33 24.98 -23.02
C LYS A 185 2.02 24.89 -22.24
N LEU A 186 1.59 26.01 -21.65
CA LEU A 186 0.28 26.10 -21.04
C LEU A 186 -0.78 26.13 -22.14
N VAL A 187 -1.67 25.13 -22.13
CA VAL A 187 -2.83 25.07 -23.04
C VAL A 187 -3.77 26.23 -22.74
N ASN A 188 -4.24 26.95 -23.78
CA ASN A 188 -5.22 28.03 -23.60
C ASN A 188 -6.60 27.43 -23.36
N ALA A 189 -6.81 26.89 -22.17
CA ALA A 189 -7.92 26.01 -21.90
C ALA A 189 -9.27 26.73 -22.06
N ARG A 190 -10.02 26.36 -23.10
CA ARG A 190 -11.47 26.61 -23.18
C ARG A 190 -12.15 25.85 -22.05
N SER A 191 -11.79 24.57 -21.95
CA SER A 191 -12.30 23.62 -20.97
C SER A 191 -11.20 22.62 -20.61
N ALA A 192 -11.23 22.07 -19.41
CA ALA A 192 -10.27 21.07 -18.96
C ALA A 192 -10.95 20.14 -17.96
N GLY A 193 -10.35 18.98 -17.74
CA GLY A 193 -11.01 17.94 -16.98
C GLY A 193 -10.17 16.70 -16.72
N VAL A 194 -10.86 15.69 -16.21
CA VAL A 194 -10.32 14.39 -15.82
C VAL A 194 -11.20 13.31 -16.42
N MET A 195 -10.60 12.20 -16.83
CA MET A 195 -11.33 11.05 -17.34
C MET A 195 -10.77 9.73 -16.79
N PHE A 196 -11.68 8.83 -16.47
CA PHE A 196 -11.38 7.50 -15.97
C PHE A 196 -11.77 6.47 -17.01
N THR A 197 -10.93 5.47 -17.23
CA THR A 197 -11.26 4.34 -18.11
C THR A 197 -12.08 3.26 -17.40
N LEU A 198 -12.74 3.61 -16.30
CA LEU A 198 -13.80 2.85 -15.65
C LEU A 198 -14.73 3.87 -14.96
N ASP A 199 -15.90 3.44 -14.49
CA ASP A 199 -16.68 4.30 -13.60
C ASP A 199 -16.09 4.26 -12.18
N PRO A 200 -15.55 5.39 -11.66
CA PRO A 200 -14.84 5.42 -10.39
C PRO A 200 -15.77 5.28 -9.17
N THR A 201 -17.08 5.19 -9.36
CA THR A 201 -18.05 5.00 -8.25
C THR A 201 -18.47 3.55 -8.04
N ASN A 202 -18.37 2.72 -9.07
CA ASN A 202 -18.85 1.33 -9.04
C ASN A 202 -17.86 0.33 -9.67
N GLY A 203 -16.78 0.79 -10.28
CA GLY A 203 -15.77 -0.05 -10.92
C GLY A 203 -16.18 -0.62 -12.28
N ASP A 204 -17.22 -0.09 -12.93
CA ASP A 204 -17.65 -0.57 -14.24
C ASP A 204 -16.60 -0.24 -15.31
N THR A 205 -15.80 -1.24 -15.65
CA THR A 205 -14.76 -1.15 -16.68
C THR A 205 -15.30 -1.12 -18.11
N SER A 206 -16.62 -1.22 -18.32
CA SER A 206 -17.25 -1.05 -19.62
C SER A 206 -17.45 0.43 -20.01
N LYS A 207 -17.19 1.36 -19.08
CA LYS A 207 -17.42 2.80 -19.26
C LYS A 207 -16.14 3.61 -19.24
N VAL A 208 -16.18 4.75 -19.91
CA VAL A 208 -15.25 5.89 -19.70
C VAL A 208 -16.07 7.01 -19.08
N VAL A 209 -15.64 7.51 -17.93
CA VAL A 209 -16.29 8.65 -17.25
C VAL A 209 -15.43 9.87 -17.45
N ILE A 210 -15.99 10.93 -18.03
CA ILE A 210 -15.31 12.19 -18.34
C ILE A 210 -15.96 13.30 -17.52
N GLU A 211 -15.17 13.97 -16.67
CA GLU A 211 -15.57 15.16 -15.94
C GLU A 211 -14.88 16.40 -16.51
N ALA A 212 -15.62 17.47 -16.80
CA ALA A 212 -15.07 18.68 -17.41
C ALA A 212 -15.64 19.98 -16.83
N GLY A 213 -14.78 21.00 -16.73
CA GLY A 213 -15.13 22.36 -16.34
C GLY A 213 -14.62 23.39 -17.33
N TRP A 214 -15.13 24.63 -17.22
CA TRP A 214 -14.62 25.75 -18.01
C TRP A 214 -13.27 26.24 -17.47
N GLY A 215 -12.38 26.67 -18.37
CA GLY A 215 -11.06 27.20 -18.01
C GLY A 215 -10.03 26.11 -17.69
N LEU A 216 -9.07 26.44 -16.84
CA LEU A 216 -7.95 25.58 -16.47
C LEU A 216 -8.39 24.42 -15.57
N GLY A 217 -7.75 23.26 -15.73
CA GLY A 217 -8.08 22.03 -14.99
C GLY A 217 -7.89 22.13 -13.47
N GLU A 218 -7.17 23.16 -12.99
CA GLU A 218 -7.02 23.51 -11.58
C GLU A 218 -8.39 23.64 -10.88
N GLY A 219 -9.40 24.18 -11.56
CA GLY A 219 -10.75 24.32 -10.99
C GLY A 219 -11.45 22.98 -10.71
N VAL A 220 -11.22 21.97 -11.57
CA VAL A 220 -11.77 20.62 -11.41
C VAL A 220 -10.96 19.85 -10.37
N ALA A 221 -9.62 19.85 -10.50
CA ALA A 221 -8.73 19.10 -9.62
C ALA A 221 -8.78 19.57 -8.15
N ARG A 222 -8.98 20.87 -7.91
CA ARG A 222 -9.14 21.43 -6.55
C ARG A 222 -10.58 21.38 -6.03
N GLY A 223 -11.54 20.92 -6.84
CA GLY A 223 -12.96 20.87 -6.45
C GLY A 223 -13.64 22.24 -6.34
N ILE A 224 -13.01 23.31 -6.83
CA ILE A 224 -13.57 24.68 -6.88
C ILE A 224 -14.83 24.71 -7.76
N VAL A 225 -14.85 23.88 -8.81
CA VAL A 225 -15.95 23.78 -9.77
C VAL A 225 -16.61 22.41 -9.64
N THR A 226 -17.94 22.38 -9.63
CA THR A 226 -18.69 21.13 -9.89
C THR A 226 -18.72 20.89 -11.39
N PRO A 227 -18.01 19.87 -11.91
CA PRO A 227 -17.85 19.66 -13.35
C PRO A 227 -19.12 19.09 -14.00
N ASP A 228 -19.19 19.19 -15.32
CA ASP A 228 -20.06 18.34 -16.14
C ASP A 228 -19.55 16.91 -16.11
N GLU A 229 -20.45 15.94 -16.25
CA GLU A 229 -20.14 14.52 -16.29
C GLU A 229 -20.73 13.89 -17.55
N PHE A 230 -19.90 13.14 -18.27
CA PHE A 230 -20.28 12.36 -19.44
C PHE A 230 -19.83 10.91 -19.25
N VAL A 231 -20.75 9.96 -19.39
CA VAL A 231 -20.44 8.53 -19.34
C VAL A 231 -20.53 7.97 -20.74
N VAL A 232 -19.44 7.40 -21.23
CA VAL A 232 -19.31 6.82 -22.58
C VAL A 232 -19.19 5.31 -22.47
N ASP A 233 -19.96 4.59 -23.26
CA ASP A 233 -19.85 3.14 -23.39
C ASP A 233 -18.65 2.76 -24.29
N LYS A 234 -17.73 1.95 -23.78
CA LYS A 234 -16.48 1.61 -24.49
C LYS A 234 -16.72 0.82 -25.78
N ALA A 235 -17.74 -0.04 -25.81
CA ALA A 235 -18.01 -0.90 -26.95
C ALA A 235 -18.60 -0.12 -28.13
N THR A 236 -19.48 0.83 -27.83
CA THR A 236 -20.22 1.59 -28.86
C THR A 236 -19.71 3.01 -29.08
N LEU A 237 -18.85 3.53 -28.18
CA LEU A 237 -18.41 4.93 -28.11
C LEU A 237 -19.57 5.94 -28.04
N LYS A 238 -20.74 5.51 -27.55
CA LYS A 238 -21.89 6.38 -27.36
C LYS A 238 -21.93 6.94 -25.96
N ILE A 239 -22.30 8.22 -25.85
CA ILE A 239 -22.61 8.85 -24.55
C ILE A 239 -23.92 8.24 -24.05
N VAL A 240 -23.84 7.51 -22.94
CA VAL A 240 -24.99 6.82 -22.32
C VAL A 240 -25.62 7.61 -21.19
N GLU A 241 -24.85 8.49 -20.54
CA GLU A 241 -25.33 9.40 -19.51
C GLU A 241 -24.66 10.77 -19.65
N ARG A 242 -25.42 11.85 -19.41
CA ARG A 242 -24.88 13.20 -19.26
C ARG A 242 -25.48 13.88 -18.04
N ARG A 243 -24.65 14.59 -17.29
CA ARG A 243 -25.07 15.51 -16.24
C ARG A 243 -24.35 16.83 -16.45
N ILE A 244 -25.11 17.88 -16.79
CA ILE A 244 -24.58 19.23 -16.95
C ILE A 244 -24.75 19.96 -15.63
N SER A 245 -23.63 20.36 -15.03
CA SER A 245 -23.58 21.04 -13.74
C SER A 245 -23.50 22.55 -13.95
N ARG A 246 -24.01 23.31 -12.97
CA ARG A 246 -23.89 24.78 -12.98
C ARG A 246 -22.49 25.19 -12.52
N LYS A 247 -21.62 25.49 -13.48
CA LYS A 247 -20.20 25.85 -13.28
C LYS A 247 -20.09 27.36 -13.01
N ARG A 248 -20.42 27.79 -11.78
CA ARG A 248 -20.51 29.22 -11.41
C ARG A 248 -19.21 30.00 -11.61
N VAL A 249 -18.08 29.35 -11.43
CA VAL A 249 -16.75 29.94 -11.57
C VAL A 249 -15.91 29.16 -12.57
N ALA A 250 -14.94 29.82 -13.18
CA ALA A 250 -13.87 29.20 -13.95
C ALA A 250 -12.52 29.74 -13.49
N VAL A 251 -11.50 28.89 -13.48
CA VAL A 251 -10.12 29.33 -13.27
C VAL A 251 -9.53 29.72 -14.61
N VAL A 252 -9.17 30.99 -14.77
CA VAL A 252 -8.61 31.53 -16.01
C VAL A 252 -7.24 32.13 -15.77
N ARG A 253 -6.53 32.40 -16.87
CA ARG A 253 -5.25 33.12 -16.85
C ARG A 253 -5.50 34.57 -16.46
N ASP A 254 -4.65 35.11 -15.61
CA ASP A 254 -4.55 36.54 -15.39
C ASP A 254 -3.50 37.18 -16.30
N GLU A 255 -3.65 38.49 -16.55
CA GLU A 255 -2.70 39.28 -17.36
C GLU A 255 -1.34 39.45 -16.66
N ALA A 256 -1.30 39.33 -15.33
CA ALA A 256 -0.09 39.41 -14.52
C ALA A 256 0.71 38.08 -14.43
N GLY A 257 0.35 37.05 -15.20
CA GLY A 257 1.08 35.76 -15.21
C GLY A 257 0.67 34.79 -14.10
N LEU A 258 -0.45 35.03 -13.41
CA LEU A 258 -1.04 34.13 -12.42
C LEU A 258 -2.36 33.53 -12.95
N THR A 259 -3.05 32.73 -12.12
CA THR A 259 -4.43 32.28 -12.36
C THR A 259 -5.38 33.05 -11.45
N LYS A 260 -6.62 33.23 -11.90
CA LYS A 260 -7.69 33.85 -11.11
C LYS A 260 -9.01 33.14 -11.33
N GLU A 261 -9.84 33.15 -10.30
CA GLU A 261 -11.23 32.71 -10.40
C GLU A 261 -12.08 33.84 -10.98
N VAL A 262 -12.90 33.51 -11.97
CA VAL A 262 -13.87 34.44 -12.56
C VAL A 262 -15.26 33.82 -12.49
N GLU A 263 -16.24 34.61 -12.06
CA GLU A 263 -17.64 34.23 -12.17
C GLU A 263 -18.05 34.17 -13.64
N LEU A 264 -18.75 33.10 -14.01
CA LEU A 264 -19.26 32.91 -15.35
C LEU A 264 -20.67 33.50 -15.47
N PRO A 265 -21.00 34.16 -16.60
CA PRO A 265 -22.39 34.51 -16.92
C PRO A 265 -23.29 33.27 -16.89
N GLU A 266 -24.54 33.44 -16.46
CA GLU A 266 -25.46 32.32 -16.21
C GLU A 266 -25.65 31.38 -17.40
N GLU A 267 -25.67 31.95 -18.61
CA GLU A 267 -25.76 31.20 -19.87
C GLU A 267 -24.55 30.27 -20.04
N LYS A 268 -23.33 30.75 -19.76
CA LYS A 268 -22.10 29.96 -19.85
C LYS A 268 -21.98 28.97 -18.68
N ALA A 269 -22.38 29.37 -17.48
CA ALA A 269 -22.35 28.51 -16.29
C ALA A 269 -23.22 27.25 -16.46
N SER A 270 -24.34 27.37 -17.20
CA SER A 270 -25.29 26.28 -17.43
C SER A 270 -25.06 25.51 -18.74
N ALA A 271 -24.20 26.01 -19.63
CA ALA A 271 -23.82 25.33 -20.87
C ALA A 271 -22.85 24.16 -20.64
N PRO A 272 -22.86 23.11 -21.48
CA PRO A 272 -21.87 22.04 -21.43
C PRO A 272 -20.48 22.58 -21.78
N SER A 273 -19.47 22.17 -21.02
CA SER A 273 -18.07 22.55 -21.23
C SER A 273 -17.38 21.77 -22.36
N LEU A 274 -17.95 20.65 -22.80
CA LEU A 274 -17.48 19.85 -23.93
C LEU A 274 -18.62 19.60 -24.91
N ASP A 275 -18.27 19.55 -26.20
CA ASP A 275 -19.16 19.13 -27.27
C ASP A 275 -19.15 17.59 -27.41
N ASP A 276 -20.26 16.99 -27.86
CA ASP A 276 -20.39 15.52 -27.95
C ASP A 276 -19.27 14.88 -28.80
N SER A 277 -18.80 15.55 -29.86
CA SER A 277 -17.66 15.09 -30.68
C SER A 277 -16.34 15.07 -29.91
N GLU A 278 -16.13 15.99 -28.99
CA GLU A 278 -14.92 16.06 -28.16
C GLU A 278 -14.94 14.98 -27.08
N VAL A 279 -16.10 14.75 -26.45
CA VAL A 279 -16.32 13.66 -25.49
C VAL A 279 -15.98 12.31 -26.12
N VAL A 280 -16.47 12.05 -27.34
CA VAL A 280 -16.20 10.81 -28.06
C VAL A 280 -14.73 10.69 -28.44
N GLU A 281 -14.09 11.78 -28.87
CA GLU A 281 -12.68 11.75 -29.25
C GLU A 281 -11.76 11.52 -28.04
N TYR A 282 -12.05 12.13 -26.89
CA TYR A 282 -11.34 11.82 -25.64
C TYR A 282 -11.53 10.37 -25.21
N ALA A 283 -12.74 9.83 -25.32
CA ALA A 283 -12.99 8.41 -25.01
C ALA A 283 -12.15 7.47 -25.89
N LYS A 284 -11.94 7.80 -27.18
CA LYS A 284 -11.02 7.03 -28.06
C LYS A 284 -9.57 7.12 -27.58
N MET A 285 -9.09 8.32 -27.27
CA MET A 285 -7.73 8.50 -26.75
C MET A 285 -7.53 7.74 -25.43
N ALA A 286 -8.53 7.77 -24.54
CA ALA A 286 -8.50 7.05 -23.27
C ALA A 286 -8.42 5.53 -23.46
N LEU A 287 -9.14 4.98 -24.44
CA LEU A 287 -9.08 3.55 -24.79
C LEU A 287 -7.73 3.14 -25.38
N GLU A 288 -7.13 3.97 -26.23
CA GLU A 288 -5.81 3.70 -26.78
C GLU A 288 -4.73 3.70 -25.69
N LEU A 289 -4.82 4.66 -24.77
CA LEU A 289 -3.96 4.71 -23.59
C LEU A 289 -4.20 3.48 -22.70
N GLU A 290 -5.44 3.13 -22.36
CA GLU A 290 -5.74 1.95 -21.53
C GLU A 290 -5.17 0.66 -22.14
N ARG A 291 -5.32 0.47 -23.45
CA ARG A 291 -4.76 -0.69 -24.16
C ARG A 291 -3.23 -0.75 -24.08
N TYR A 292 -2.57 0.40 -24.17
CA TYR A 292 -1.12 0.47 -24.08
C TYR A 292 -0.61 0.18 -22.66
N TYR A 293 -1.28 0.72 -21.64
CA TYR A 293 -0.87 0.53 -20.24
C TYR A 293 -1.32 -0.81 -19.65
N GLY A 294 -2.38 -1.43 -20.19
CA GLY A 294 -2.87 -2.74 -19.78
C GLY A 294 -3.69 -2.77 -18.49
N HIS A 295 -4.05 -1.60 -17.95
CA HIS A 295 -4.84 -1.45 -16.73
C HIS A 295 -5.68 -0.15 -16.80
N PRO A 296 -6.72 0.01 -15.95
CA PRO A 296 -7.51 1.24 -15.92
C PRO A 296 -6.66 2.48 -15.56
N LEU A 297 -7.05 3.63 -16.12
CA LEU A 297 -6.32 4.88 -16.05
C LEU A 297 -7.17 6.02 -15.51
N ASP A 298 -6.48 6.95 -14.83
CA ASP A 298 -6.89 8.31 -14.51
C ASP A 298 -6.10 9.28 -15.41
N ILE A 299 -6.80 10.11 -16.18
CA ILE A 299 -6.22 10.92 -17.25
C ILE A 299 -6.71 12.36 -17.13
N GLU A 300 -5.79 13.32 -17.01
CA GLU A 300 -6.10 14.75 -17.09
C GLU A 300 -5.98 15.24 -18.54
N PHE A 301 -6.92 16.09 -18.97
CA PHE A 301 -6.95 16.64 -20.32
C PHE A 301 -7.30 18.14 -20.36
N SER A 302 -7.03 18.77 -21.50
CA SER A 302 -7.35 20.18 -21.76
C SER A 302 -7.71 20.42 -23.22
N VAL A 303 -8.72 21.26 -23.46
CA VAL A 303 -9.18 21.71 -24.78
C VAL A 303 -8.62 23.11 -25.05
N ASP A 304 -7.74 23.24 -26.03
CA ASP A 304 -7.16 24.51 -26.44
C ASP A 304 -8.19 25.38 -27.19
N ALA A 305 -8.33 26.64 -26.77
CA ALA A 305 -9.25 27.61 -27.36
C ALA A 305 -8.76 28.18 -28.69
N ASP A 306 -7.45 28.13 -28.96
CA ASP A 306 -6.82 28.75 -30.12
C ASP A 306 -6.73 27.77 -31.32
N MET A 307 -7.02 26.49 -31.09
CA MET A 307 -6.91 25.42 -32.07
C MET A 307 -8.28 24.86 -32.48
N GLN A 308 -8.35 24.28 -33.66
CA GLN A 308 -9.57 23.63 -34.16
C GLN A 308 -9.61 22.14 -33.81
N PHE A 309 -10.80 21.62 -33.50
CA PHE A 309 -11.05 20.19 -33.33
C PHE A 309 -10.66 19.39 -34.59
N PRO A 310 -10.06 18.19 -34.46
CA PRO A 310 -9.70 17.50 -33.22
C PRO A 310 -8.30 17.84 -32.67
N ARG A 311 -7.59 18.80 -33.29
CA ARG A 311 -6.20 19.12 -32.92
C ARG A 311 -6.06 19.92 -31.63
N ASN A 312 -7.16 20.46 -31.11
CA ASN A 312 -7.22 21.21 -29.86
C ASN A 312 -7.28 20.34 -28.60
N LEU A 313 -7.39 19.02 -28.72
CA LEU A 313 -7.50 18.11 -27.58
C LEU A 313 -6.10 17.66 -27.13
N PHE A 314 -5.78 17.91 -25.88
CA PHE A 314 -4.49 17.57 -25.27
C PHE A 314 -4.65 16.72 -24.01
N ILE A 315 -3.79 15.72 -23.86
CA ILE A 315 -3.58 14.99 -22.61
C ILE A 315 -2.46 15.69 -21.83
N VAL A 316 -2.72 16.04 -20.58
CA VAL A 316 -1.76 16.76 -19.72
C VAL A 316 -1.21 15.88 -18.61
N GLN A 317 -1.87 14.75 -18.30
CA GLN A 317 -1.35 13.75 -17.37
C GLN A 317 -2.05 12.40 -17.54
N VAL A 318 -1.34 11.31 -17.29
CA VAL A 318 -1.88 9.94 -17.20
C VAL A 318 -1.31 9.27 -15.96
N ARG A 319 -2.13 8.52 -15.23
CA ARG A 319 -1.74 7.68 -14.09
C ARG A 319 -2.57 6.40 -14.03
N PRO A 320 -2.09 5.32 -13.38
CA PRO A 320 -2.95 4.18 -13.04
C PRO A 320 -4.11 4.63 -12.15
N GLU A 321 -5.32 4.14 -12.41
CA GLU A 321 -6.43 4.23 -11.44
C GLU A 321 -6.12 3.30 -10.26
N THR A 322 -6.30 3.73 -9.01
CA THR A 322 -5.78 3.04 -7.82
C THR A 322 -6.83 2.45 -6.88
N VAL A 323 -8.11 2.82 -7.03
CA VAL A 323 -9.18 2.39 -6.11
C VAL A 323 -9.81 1.08 -6.58
N TRP A 324 -10.20 1.00 -7.85
CA TRP A 324 -10.88 -0.17 -8.42
C TRP A 324 -9.91 -1.15 -9.06
N SER A 325 -8.74 -0.71 -9.54
CA SER A 325 -7.67 -1.63 -9.93
C SER A 325 -7.20 -2.55 -8.79
N ARG A 326 -7.46 -2.17 -7.54
CA ARG A 326 -7.15 -2.92 -6.31
C ARG A 326 -8.36 -3.67 -5.71
N ARG A 327 -9.57 -3.51 -6.26
CA ARG A 327 -10.82 -4.15 -5.76
C ARG A 327 -11.46 -4.96 -6.89
N GLU A 328 -11.64 -6.28 -6.69
CA GLU A 328 -12.53 -7.04 -7.58
C GLU A 328 -13.97 -6.52 -7.45
N ARG A 329 -14.63 -6.39 -8.62
CA ARG A 329 -15.91 -5.68 -8.88
C ARG A 329 -16.94 -5.76 -7.76
N ALA A 330 -17.44 -4.58 -7.33
CA ALA A 330 -18.58 -4.47 -6.43
C ALA A 330 -19.91 -4.78 -7.16
N PRO A 331 -20.88 -5.44 -6.50
CA PRO A 331 -22.21 -5.63 -7.06
C PRO A 331 -23.02 -4.33 -7.05
N GLU A 332 -23.88 -4.16 -8.06
CA GLU A 332 -24.72 -2.98 -8.23
C GLU A 332 -25.86 -2.86 -7.21
N ARG A 333 -26.07 -1.58 -6.82
CA ARG A 333 -27.25 -0.87 -6.31
C ARG A 333 -28.14 -1.58 -5.27
N ARG A 334 -28.03 -1.09 -4.03
CA ARG A 334 -29.04 -1.16 -2.96
C ARG A 334 -30.18 -0.17 -3.25
N GLU A 335 -31.43 -0.55 -3.02
CA GLU A 335 -32.52 0.42 -2.91
C GLU A 335 -32.79 0.76 -1.43
N THR A 336 -32.46 1.98 -1.02
CA THR A 336 -32.98 2.62 0.19
C THR A 336 -34.45 3.04 -0.01
N GLY A 337 -35.34 2.56 0.86
CA GLY A 337 -36.71 3.04 1.01
C GLY A 337 -36.93 3.61 2.42
N GLY A 338 -37.76 4.66 2.54
CA GLY A 338 -38.44 5.01 3.80
C GLY A 338 -38.10 6.35 4.45
N GLY A 339 -36.95 6.98 4.16
CA GLY A 339 -36.58 8.29 4.72
C GLY A 339 -36.85 9.47 3.77
N ALA A 340 -37.27 10.63 4.30
CA ALA A 340 -37.35 11.86 3.52
C ALA A 340 -35.94 12.33 3.13
N VAL A 341 -35.69 12.59 1.84
CA VAL A 341 -34.40 13.13 1.35
C VAL A 341 -34.26 14.58 1.82
N VAL A 342 -33.21 14.85 2.59
CA VAL A 342 -32.91 16.18 3.17
C VAL A 342 -31.85 16.92 2.35
N ALA A 343 -30.88 16.19 1.80
CA ALA A 343 -29.88 16.74 0.88
C ALA A 343 -29.58 15.71 -0.23
N LYS A 344 -29.23 16.21 -1.41
CA LYS A 344 -28.86 15.39 -2.57
C LYS A 344 -27.62 15.98 -3.23
N GLY A 345 -26.67 15.11 -3.58
CA GLY A 345 -25.43 15.48 -4.25
C GLY A 345 -24.98 14.41 -5.24
N ILE A 346 -23.67 14.35 -5.45
CA ILE A 346 -22.97 13.38 -6.27
C ILE A 346 -22.60 12.18 -5.39
N ALA A 347 -22.89 10.98 -5.88
CA ALA A 347 -22.47 9.73 -5.25
C ALA A 347 -20.93 9.62 -5.34
N ALA A 348 -20.23 9.95 -4.25
CA ALA A 348 -18.78 10.00 -4.25
C ALA A 348 -18.16 8.66 -3.85
N SER A 349 -18.58 8.10 -2.72
CA SER A 349 -18.06 6.83 -2.21
C SER A 349 -19.22 5.93 -1.78
N PRO A 350 -19.29 4.68 -2.29
CA PRO A 350 -20.43 3.81 -2.06
C PRO A 350 -20.53 3.34 -0.60
N GLY A 351 -21.75 3.02 -0.19
CA GLY A 351 -22.08 2.50 1.13
C GLY A 351 -23.20 3.30 1.80
N VAL A 352 -23.69 2.78 2.93
CA VAL A 352 -24.74 3.42 3.72
C VAL A 352 -24.26 3.50 5.16
N ALA A 353 -24.31 4.69 5.75
CA ALA A 353 -23.91 4.91 7.12
C ALA A 353 -24.89 5.83 7.86
N VAL A 354 -25.03 5.60 9.16
CA VAL A 354 -25.94 6.32 10.04
C VAL A 354 -25.11 6.96 11.15
N GLY A 355 -25.33 8.23 11.42
CA GLY A 355 -24.59 8.96 12.46
C GLY A 355 -25.17 10.33 12.75
N ARG A 356 -24.60 11.03 13.73
CA ARG A 356 -24.96 12.43 14.02
C ARG A 356 -24.23 13.35 13.06
N ALA A 357 -24.94 14.25 12.40
CA ALA A 357 -24.31 15.27 11.57
C ALA A 357 -23.50 16.24 12.45
N LYS A 358 -22.23 16.42 12.13
CA LYS A 358 -21.36 17.42 12.74
C LYS A 358 -20.96 18.45 11.69
N ILE A 359 -21.47 19.67 11.84
CA ILE A 359 -21.19 20.75 10.89
C ILE A 359 -19.88 21.42 11.28
N CYS A 360 -18.84 21.14 10.51
CA CYS A 360 -17.47 21.59 10.75
C CYS A 360 -17.00 22.42 9.56
N LEU A 361 -17.01 23.75 9.68
CA LEU A 361 -16.57 24.64 8.60
C LEU A 361 -15.06 24.90 8.63
N THR A 362 -14.41 24.57 9.74
CA THR A 362 -12.96 24.71 9.95
C THR A 362 -12.37 23.44 10.58
N LEU A 363 -11.04 23.27 10.50
CA LEU A 363 -10.34 22.16 11.17
C LEU A 363 -10.46 22.23 12.70
N ASP A 364 -10.54 23.43 13.27
CA ASP A 364 -10.75 23.62 14.71
C ASP A 364 -12.16 23.18 15.14
N ASP A 365 -13.18 23.39 14.30
CA ASP A 365 -14.51 22.81 14.51
C ASP A 365 -14.45 21.28 14.53
N ALA A 366 -13.76 20.66 13.57
CA ALA A 366 -13.62 19.22 13.49
C ALA A 366 -12.93 18.66 14.74
N ARG A 367 -11.85 19.31 15.20
CA ARG A 367 -11.14 18.94 16.43
C ARG A 367 -12.02 18.98 17.69
N LYS A 368 -12.94 19.94 17.78
CA LYS A 368 -13.78 20.14 18.97
C LYS A 368 -15.08 19.35 18.95
N LYS A 369 -15.66 19.13 17.76
CA LYS A 369 -17.04 18.65 17.61
C LYS A 369 -17.14 17.19 17.14
N LEU A 370 -16.18 16.72 16.34
CA LEU A 370 -16.27 15.43 15.65
C LEU A 370 -15.79 14.28 16.53
N GLN A 371 -16.59 13.23 16.66
CA GLN A 371 -16.23 11.99 17.35
C GLN A 371 -16.32 10.78 16.42
N LYS A 372 -15.74 9.65 16.84
CA LYS A 372 -15.79 8.41 16.06
C LYS A 372 -17.24 7.98 15.85
N GLY A 373 -17.65 7.82 14.58
CA GLY A 373 -19.01 7.42 14.20
C GLY A 373 -19.95 8.56 13.80
N ASP A 374 -19.54 9.83 13.93
CA ASP A 374 -20.30 10.99 13.47
C ASP A 374 -20.25 11.14 11.93
N ILE A 375 -21.23 11.83 11.35
CA ILE A 375 -21.22 12.25 9.94
C ILE A 375 -20.52 13.60 9.85
N LEU A 376 -19.41 13.69 9.10
CA LEU A 376 -18.74 14.95 8.85
C LEU A 376 -19.48 15.75 7.77
N VAL A 377 -19.98 16.94 8.10
CA VAL A 377 -20.63 17.86 7.16
C VAL A 377 -19.79 19.14 7.03
N THR A 378 -19.32 19.47 5.82
CA THR A 378 -18.48 20.66 5.59
C THR A 378 -18.68 21.25 4.18
N ARG A 379 -18.03 22.38 3.86
CA ARG A 379 -18.07 22.96 2.51
C ARG A 379 -17.20 22.17 1.53
N MET A 380 -15.94 21.98 1.88
CA MET A 380 -14.94 21.23 1.13
C MET A 380 -13.94 20.61 2.12
N THR A 381 -13.15 19.65 1.66
CA THR A 381 -12.04 19.08 2.42
C THR A 381 -10.73 19.25 1.65
N ASP A 382 -9.65 19.44 2.36
CA ASP A 382 -8.26 19.39 1.87
C ASP A 382 -7.46 18.33 2.66
N PRO A 383 -6.18 18.06 2.33
CA PRO A 383 -5.39 17.01 2.99
C PRO A 383 -5.28 17.11 4.51
N ASP A 384 -5.48 18.28 5.12
CA ASP A 384 -5.40 18.43 6.57
C ASP A 384 -6.66 17.87 7.27
N TRP A 385 -7.73 17.59 6.52
CA TRP A 385 -8.96 16.98 7.03
C TRP A 385 -8.86 15.46 7.21
N VAL A 386 -7.87 14.80 6.61
CA VAL A 386 -7.74 13.33 6.59
C VAL A 386 -7.82 12.67 7.98
N PRO A 387 -7.17 13.19 9.04
CA PRO A 387 -7.28 12.63 10.39
C PRO A 387 -8.73 12.59 10.90
N TYR A 388 -9.51 13.62 10.57
CA TYR A 388 -10.92 13.75 10.98
C TYR A 388 -11.85 12.93 10.09
N MET A 389 -11.55 12.85 8.79
CA MET A 389 -12.27 11.97 7.86
C MET A 389 -12.24 10.52 8.33
N ARG A 390 -11.10 10.04 8.86
CA ARG A 390 -10.97 8.68 9.43
C ARG A 390 -11.84 8.42 10.67
N LEU A 391 -12.28 9.46 11.37
CA LEU A 391 -13.18 9.33 12.52
C LEU A 391 -14.65 9.22 12.07
N ALA A 392 -14.99 9.79 10.91
CA ALA A 392 -16.36 9.90 10.45
C ALA A 392 -16.92 8.55 9.97
N SER A 393 -18.22 8.32 10.21
CA SER A 393 -18.97 7.20 9.63
C SER A 393 -19.44 7.48 8.20
N ALA A 394 -19.63 8.75 7.84
CA ALA A 394 -19.92 9.22 6.49
C ALA A 394 -19.44 10.66 6.29
N ILE A 395 -19.28 11.08 5.04
CA ILE A 395 -18.83 12.44 4.68
C ILE A 395 -19.83 13.10 3.73
N VAL A 396 -20.22 14.34 4.03
CA VAL A 396 -21.12 15.15 3.20
C VAL A 396 -20.49 16.51 2.94
N THR A 397 -20.33 16.91 1.67
CA THR A 397 -19.78 18.23 1.30
C THR A 397 -20.68 19.03 0.37
N ASP A 398 -20.73 20.36 0.58
CA ASP A 398 -21.47 21.28 -0.32
C ASP A 398 -20.84 21.35 -1.71
N GLU A 399 -19.52 21.31 -1.78
CA GLU A 399 -18.74 21.47 -3.00
C GLU A 399 -17.96 20.19 -3.33
N GLY A 400 -17.49 20.08 -4.59
CA GLY A 400 -16.71 18.95 -5.09
C GLY A 400 -17.44 18.01 -6.05
N GLY A 401 -16.70 17.43 -7.01
CA GLY A 401 -17.14 16.37 -7.93
C GLY A 401 -16.71 14.95 -7.50
N ARG A 402 -16.89 13.93 -8.36
CA ARG A 402 -16.45 12.55 -8.05
C ARG A 402 -14.94 12.43 -7.87
N THR A 403 -14.19 13.45 -8.28
CA THR A 403 -12.73 13.54 -8.21
C THR A 403 -12.22 14.53 -7.17
N SER A 404 -13.12 15.14 -6.40
CA SER A 404 -12.73 16.01 -5.30
C SER A 404 -11.91 15.25 -4.25
N HIS A 405 -11.10 15.99 -3.47
CA HIS A 405 -10.34 15.43 -2.34
C HIS A 405 -11.23 14.60 -1.41
N ALA A 406 -12.43 15.10 -1.10
CA ALA A 406 -13.42 14.39 -0.28
C ALA A 406 -13.78 13.03 -0.90
N ALA A 407 -14.04 12.98 -2.21
CA ALA A 407 -14.44 11.77 -2.90
C ALA A 407 -13.30 10.72 -2.99
N ILE A 408 -12.10 11.14 -3.34
CA ILE A 408 -10.93 10.25 -3.48
C ILE A 408 -10.59 9.61 -2.13
N VAL A 409 -10.35 10.42 -1.11
CA VAL A 409 -9.96 9.93 0.22
C VAL A 409 -11.05 9.08 0.84
N SER A 410 -12.33 9.44 0.65
CA SER A 410 -13.44 8.63 1.17
C SER A 410 -13.49 7.24 0.55
N ARG A 411 -13.19 7.10 -0.75
CA ARG A 411 -13.11 5.79 -1.43
C ARG A 411 -11.95 4.95 -0.91
N GLU A 412 -10.78 5.57 -0.76
CA GLU A 412 -9.58 4.92 -0.23
C GLU A 412 -9.80 4.42 1.20
N LEU A 413 -10.49 5.20 2.02
CA LEU A 413 -10.83 4.84 3.40
C LEU A 413 -12.07 3.92 3.51
N GLY A 414 -12.81 3.71 2.42
CA GLY A 414 -14.05 2.93 2.42
C GLY A 414 -15.21 3.58 3.19
N ILE A 415 -15.21 4.90 3.31
CA ILE A 415 -16.22 5.68 4.03
C ILE A 415 -17.29 6.16 3.03
N PRO A 416 -18.59 5.95 3.26
CA PRO A 416 -19.66 6.47 2.41
C PRO A 416 -19.61 8.00 2.28
N ALA A 417 -19.74 8.53 1.06
CA ALA A 417 -19.65 9.96 0.83
C ALA A 417 -20.61 10.51 -0.23
N VAL A 418 -21.18 11.68 0.06
CA VAL A 418 -22.01 12.48 -0.86
C VAL A 418 -21.39 13.87 -0.98
N VAL A 419 -20.93 14.25 -2.18
CA VAL A 419 -20.25 15.54 -2.41
C VAL A 419 -21.06 16.43 -3.33
N GLY A 420 -20.77 17.73 -3.38
CA GLY A 420 -21.46 18.64 -4.29
C GLY A 420 -22.95 18.79 -4.01
N THR A 421 -23.38 18.75 -2.74
CA THR A 421 -24.79 18.92 -2.37
C THR A 421 -25.30 20.35 -2.55
N GLY A 422 -24.41 21.33 -2.63
CA GLY A 422 -24.69 22.75 -2.77
C GLY A 422 -25.22 23.46 -1.51
N ASN A 423 -25.88 22.75 -0.59
CA ASN A 423 -26.49 23.35 0.60
C ASN A 423 -26.59 22.46 1.86
N ALA A 424 -25.90 21.31 1.92
CA ALA A 424 -25.89 20.42 3.09
C ALA A 424 -25.52 21.15 4.39
N THR A 425 -24.53 22.04 4.38
CA THR A 425 -24.15 22.79 5.59
C THR A 425 -25.26 23.71 6.13
N GLN A 426 -26.29 24.00 5.33
CA GLN A 426 -27.41 24.86 5.69
C GLN A 426 -28.67 24.07 6.03
N VAL A 427 -28.89 22.91 5.38
CA VAL A 427 -30.12 22.11 5.55
C VAL A 427 -30.01 21.04 6.63
N LEU A 428 -28.80 20.52 6.89
CA LEU A 428 -28.57 19.61 8.02
C LEU A 428 -28.47 20.39 9.33
N ARG A 429 -28.85 19.74 10.44
CA ARG A 429 -28.75 20.30 11.79
C ARG A 429 -27.66 19.60 12.59
N ASP A 430 -26.82 20.40 13.25
CA ASP A 430 -25.72 19.90 14.06
C ASP A 430 -26.21 19.03 15.23
N GLY A 431 -25.65 17.84 15.37
CA GLY A 431 -25.98 16.84 16.39
C GLY A 431 -27.17 15.92 16.09
N GLU A 432 -27.91 16.16 14.99
CA GLU A 432 -29.09 15.37 14.59
C GLU A 432 -28.69 14.12 13.79
N MET A 433 -29.51 13.06 13.89
CA MET A 433 -29.24 11.77 13.23
C MET A 433 -29.68 11.79 11.77
N TYR A 434 -28.80 11.35 10.88
CA TYR A 434 -29.08 11.18 9.46
C TYR A 434 -28.56 9.84 8.94
N THR A 435 -29.09 9.42 7.81
CA THR A 435 -28.59 8.28 7.03
C THR A 435 -28.00 8.81 5.73
N VAL A 436 -26.73 8.51 5.46
CA VAL A 436 -26.03 8.88 4.23
C VAL A 436 -25.93 7.65 3.35
N ASP A 437 -26.54 7.71 2.16
CA ASP A 437 -26.39 6.72 1.11
C ASP A 437 -25.45 7.29 0.04
N GLY A 438 -24.16 6.99 0.22
CA GLY A 438 -23.09 7.46 -0.66
C GLY A 438 -23.14 6.82 -2.05
N GLY A 439 -23.86 5.71 -2.21
CA GLY A 439 -24.10 5.09 -3.53
C GLY A 439 -25.19 5.80 -4.34
N LYS A 440 -26.24 6.32 -3.67
CA LYS A 440 -27.29 7.10 -4.33
C LYS A 440 -27.05 8.61 -4.34
N GLY A 441 -26.06 9.10 -3.59
CA GLY A 441 -25.80 10.52 -3.48
C GLY A 441 -26.88 11.25 -2.68
N VAL A 442 -27.50 10.61 -1.68
CA VAL A 442 -28.59 11.19 -0.89
C VAL A 442 -28.34 11.12 0.61
N VAL A 443 -28.85 12.10 1.33
CA VAL A 443 -28.89 12.15 2.79
C VAL A 443 -30.35 12.13 3.23
N LEU A 444 -30.72 11.17 4.06
CA LEU A 444 -32.08 10.92 4.54
C LEU A 444 -32.21 11.35 6.01
N ALA A 445 -33.39 11.86 6.38
CA ALA A 445 -33.70 12.20 7.77
C ALA A 445 -33.80 10.93 8.65
N GLY A 446 -33.18 10.97 9.83
CA GLY A 446 -33.26 9.90 10.82
C GLY A 446 -32.37 8.69 10.52
N ALA A 447 -32.45 7.69 11.40
CA ALA A 447 -31.83 6.38 11.23
C ALA A 447 -32.79 5.47 10.47
N VAL A 448 -32.51 5.21 9.19
CA VAL A 448 -33.32 4.30 8.36
C VAL A 448 -32.59 2.95 8.30
N GLU A 449 -33.17 1.92 8.92
CA GLU A 449 -32.66 0.55 8.84
C GLU A 449 -32.96 -0.07 7.46
N ALA A 450 -32.00 -0.77 6.87
CA ALA A 450 -32.19 -1.51 5.62
C ALA A 450 -32.80 -2.89 5.90
N GLU A 451 -33.85 -3.29 5.17
CA GLU A 451 -34.54 -4.58 5.35
C GLU A 451 -33.70 -5.79 4.89
N ALA A 452 -33.51 -6.75 5.80
CA ALA A 452 -32.59 -7.89 5.71
C ALA A 452 -33.15 -9.18 5.03
N LYS A 453 -33.94 -9.07 3.95
CA LYS A 453 -34.62 -10.27 3.37
C LYS A 453 -34.10 -10.78 2.03
N ALA A 454 -33.16 -10.11 1.36
CA ALA A 454 -32.59 -10.56 0.09
C ALA A 454 -31.18 -11.21 0.20
N GLU A 455 -30.63 -11.30 1.42
CA GLU A 455 -29.24 -11.71 1.67
C GLU A 455 -28.94 -13.18 1.29
N ALA A 456 -29.90 -14.09 1.38
CA ALA A 456 -29.61 -15.52 1.25
C ALA A 456 -29.25 -15.99 -0.17
N LYS A 457 -29.77 -15.36 -1.23
CA LYS A 457 -29.59 -15.85 -2.63
C LYS A 457 -28.42 -15.19 -3.38
N ILE A 458 -28.07 -13.95 -3.04
CA ILE A 458 -26.98 -13.22 -3.69
C ILE A 458 -25.64 -13.54 -3.01
N ALA A 459 -25.65 -13.78 -1.69
CA ALA A 459 -24.50 -14.31 -0.97
C ALA A 459 -24.02 -15.64 -1.57
N GLU A 460 -24.94 -16.53 -1.97
CA GLU A 460 -24.59 -17.79 -2.65
C GLU A 460 -23.85 -17.58 -3.98
N ALA A 461 -24.25 -16.60 -4.81
CA ALA A 461 -23.66 -16.38 -6.13
C ALA A 461 -22.34 -15.59 -6.08
N VAL A 462 -22.21 -14.61 -5.18
CA VAL A 462 -20.95 -13.87 -4.94
C VAL A 462 -19.94 -14.74 -4.18
N ALA A 463 -20.40 -15.54 -3.21
CA ALA A 463 -19.59 -16.60 -2.64
C ALA A 463 -19.16 -17.58 -3.73
N ALA A 464 -20.03 -17.98 -4.66
CA ALA A 464 -19.62 -18.85 -5.77
C ALA A 464 -18.55 -18.22 -6.67
N GLY A 465 -18.64 -16.93 -7.02
CA GLY A 465 -17.63 -16.23 -7.84
C GLY A 465 -16.28 -16.06 -7.14
N ARG A 466 -16.29 -15.59 -5.88
CA ARG A 466 -15.09 -15.50 -5.03
C ARG A 466 -14.50 -16.88 -4.75
N GLU A 467 -15.35 -17.87 -4.50
CA GLU A 467 -14.95 -19.26 -4.31
C GLU A 467 -14.36 -19.83 -5.59
N ILE A 468 -14.83 -19.49 -6.79
CA ILE A 468 -14.19 -19.89 -8.05
C ILE A 468 -12.78 -19.29 -8.16
N VAL A 469 -12.59 -18.00 -7.88
CA VAL A 469 -11.26 -17.36 -7.94
C VAL A 469 -10.33 -17.96 -6.88
N LEU A 470 -10.79 -18.06 -5.63
CA LEU A 470 -10.04 -18.71 -4.55
C LEU A 470 -9.78 -20.19 -4.88
N HIS A 471 -10.71 -20.88 -5.53
CA HIS A 471 -10.53 -22.26 -5.99
C HIS A 471 -9.44 -22.35 -7.05
N ILE A 472 -9.37 -21.40 -8.00
CA ILE A 472 -8.27 -21.32 -8.98
C ILE A 472 -6.92 -21.17 -8.26
N TYR A 473 -6.81 -20.23 -7.30
CA TYR A 473 -5.57 -20.05 -6.54
C TYR A 473 -5.24 -21.26 -5.65
N ARG A 474 -6.23 -21.89 -5.00
CA ARG A 474 -6.07 -23.15 -4.25
C ARG A 474 -5.62 -24.29 -5.16
N ALA A 475 -6.06 -24.29 -6.42
CA ALA A 475 -5.72 -25.29 -7.42
C ALA A 475 -4.32 -25.11 -8.02
N ILE A 476 -3.65 -23.96 -7.80
CA ILE A 476 -2.23 -23.80 -8.17
C ILE A 476 -1.42 -24.81 -7.36
N PRO A 477 -0.79 -25.79 -8.02
CA PRO A 477 0.04 -26.77 -7.33
C PRO A 477 1.35 -26.10 -6.92
N THR A 478 1.68 -26.18 -5.64
CA THR A 478 2.99 -25.80 -5.11
C THR A 478 3.59 -26.97 -4.34
N GLY A 479 4.90 -27.17 -4.47
CA GLY A 479 5.66 -28.13 -3.65
C GLY A 479 5.93 -27.57 -2.26
N THR A 480 6.35 -26.31 -2.17
CA THR A 480 6.47 -25.54 -0.94
C THR A 480 5.09 -25.07 -0.50
N LYS A 481 4.73 -25.36 0.76
CA LYS A 481 3.45 -24.92 1.34
C LYS A 481 3.47 -23.45 1.70
N VAL A 482 2.33 -22.78 1.54
CA VAL A 482 2.13 -21.39 1.93
C VAL A 482 1.24 -21.35 3.16
N TYR A 483 1.85 -21.06 4.29
CA TYR A 483 1.19 -20.87 5.57
C TYR A 483 0.93 -19.39 5.86
N MET A 484 0.09 -19.14 6.87
CA MET A 484 -0.24 -17.79 7.33
C MET A 484 0.18 -17.57 8.78
N ASN A 485 0.65 -16.36 9.09
CA ASN A 485 0.91 -15.88 10.44
C ASN A 485 -0.37 -15.28 11.03
N LEU A 486 -0.72 -15.63 12.27
CA LEU A 486 -1.89 -15.10 12.97
C LEU A 486 -1.57 -14.84 14.45
N GLY A 487 -1.94 -13.66 14.95
CA GLY A 487 -1.80 -13.33 16.38
C GLY A 487 -3.13 -13.10 17.10
N GLU A 488 -4.15 -12.62 16.40
CA GLU A 488 -5.49 -12.35 16.95
C GLU A 488 -6.46 -13.46 16.50
N PRO A 489 -6.97 -14.32 17.42
CA PRO A 489 -7.88 -15.40 17.05
C PRO A 489 -9.15 -14.94 16.33
N GLU A 490 -9.64 -13.74 16.61
CA GLU A 490 -10.87 -13.19 16.03
C GLU A 490 -10.75 -12.95 14.53
N LYS A 491 -9.55 -12.62 14.05
CA LYS A 491 -9.30 -12.31 12.63
C LYS A 491 -9.34 -13.54 11.72
N ILE A 492 -9.37 -14.76 12.27
CA ILE A 492 -9.45 -15.98 11.44
C ILE A 492 -10.71 -16.00 10.57
N GLU A 493 -11.82 -15.42 11.03
CA GLU A 493 -13.07 -15.36 10.26
C GLU A 493 -12.95 -14.51 9.00
N GLU A 494 -12.08 -13.50 9.01
CA GLU A 494 -11.79 -12.66 7.84
C GLU A 494 -10.93 -13.39 6.80
N TYR A 495 -10.07 -14.29 7.25
CA TYR A 495 -8.98 -14.84 6.44
C TYR A 495 -9.10 -16.33 6.11
N LYS A 496 -9.98 -17.10 6.76
CA LYS A 496 -10.11 -18.56 6.61
C LYS A 496 -10.27 -19.04 5.15
N ASP A 497 -10.86 -18.20 4.31
CA ASP A 497 -11.13 -18.52 2.90
C ASP A 497 -9.91 -18.31 1.98
N LEU A 498 -8.84 -17.65 2.46
CA LEU A 498 -7.62 -17.45 1.67
C LEU A 498 -6.97 -18.81 1.29
N PRO A 499 -6.20 -18.88 0.18
CA PRO A 499 -5.63 -20.12 -0.34
C PRO A 499 -4.31 -20.52 0.38
N PHE A 500 -4.32 -20.53 1.71
CA PHE A 500 -3.20 -20.99 2.53
C PHE A 500 -3.39 -22.44 2.97
N ASP A 501 -2.28 -23.13 3.22
CA ASP A 501 -2.25 -24.56 3.52
C ASP A 501 -2.33 -24.87 5.03
N GLY A 502 -2.27 -23.84 5.89
CA GLY A 502 -2.28 -23.93 7.36
C GLY A 502 -1.76 -22.65 8.04
N ILE A 503 -1.85 -22.60 9.37
CA ILE A 503 -1.23 -21.53 10.16
C ILE A 503 0.16 -22.00 10.58
N GLY A 504 1.20 -21.34 10.07
CA GLY A 504 2.60 -21.68 10.33
C GLY A 504 3.14 -21.01 11.59
N LEU A 505 2.44 -19.97 12.06
CA LEU A 505 2.72 -19.31 13.35
C LEU A 505 1.43 -18.72 13.91
N MET A 506 0.87 -19.39 14.92
CA MET A 506 -0.14 -18.81 15.81
C MET A 506 0.56 -18.28 17.06
N ARG A 507 0.53 -16.96 17.25
CA ARG A 507 1.04 -16.28 18.45
C ARG A 507 -0.04 -16.23 19.51
N ILE A 508 0.26 -16.71 20.72
CA ILE A 508 -0.72 -16.76 21.83
C ILE A 508 -0.63 -15.53 22.75
N GLU A 509 0.33 -14.64 22.53
CA GLU A 509 0.57 -13.45 23.35
C GLU A 509 -0.65 -12.52 23.41
N PHE A 510 -1.44 -12.43 22.33
CA PHE A 510 -2.68 -11.65 22.32
C PHE A 510 -3.74 -12.25 23.25
N VAL A 511 -3.87 -13.58 23.28
CA VAL A 511 -4.81 -14.27 24.16
C VAL A 511 -4.38 -14.10 25.61
N ILE A 512 -3.07 -14.18 25.90
CA ILE A 512 -2.53 -13.94 27.24
C ILE A 512 -2.78 -12.49 27.70
N SER A 513 -2.51 -11.50 26.84
CA SER A 513 -2.62 -10.08 27.21
C SER A 513 -4.07 -9.56 27.22
N SER A 514 -4.91 -9.98 26.28
CA SER A 514 -6.25 -9.40 26.07
C SER A 514 -7.38 -10.23 26.65
N TRP A 515 -7.31 -11.57 26.58
CA TRP A 515 -8.40 -12.44 27.06
C TRP A 515 -8.17 -12.89 28.50
N ILE A 516 -6.91 -13.12 28.87
CA ILE A 516 -6.52 -13.52 30.22
C ILE A 516 -6.21 -12.27 31.05
N GLY A 517 -5.19 -11.50 30.65
CA GLY A 517 -4.84 -10.20 31.24
C GLY A 517 -4.07 -10.25 32.56
N GLU A 518 -3.84 -11.43 33.13
CA GLU A 518 -3.07 -11.62 34.36
C GLU A 518 -1.90 -12.59 34.20
N HIS A 519 -0.89 -12.41 35.05
CA HIS A 519 0.31 -13.24 35.05
C HIS A 519 -0.03 -14.71 35.45
N PRO A 520 0.49 -15.74 34.75
CA PRO A 520 0.15 -17.14 35.05
C PRO A 520 0.49 -17.59 36.49
N LEU A 521 1.67 -17.20 37.01
CA LEU A 521 2.04 -17.47 38.41
C LEU A 521 1.16 -16.70 39.40
N TYR A 522 0.61 -15.55 39.01
CA TYR A 522 -0.35 -14.84 39.86
C TYR A 522 -1.67 -15.61 39.93
N LEU A 523 -2.19 -16.08 38.79
CA LEU A 523 -3.41 -16.91 38.74
C LEU A 523 -3.27 -18.18 39.59
N LEU A 524 -2.10 -18.85 39.52
CA LEU A 524 -1.79 -19.98 40.41
C LEU A 524 -1.81 -19.60 41.89
N SER A 525 -1.28 -18.42 42.24
CA SER A 525 -1.25 -17.97 43.64
C SER A 525 -2.62 -17.65 44.23
N VAL A 526 -3.61 -17.36 43.38
CA VAL A 526 -4.99 -17.05 43.79
C VAL A 526 -5.98 -18.18 43.46
N GLY A 527 -5.51 -19.35 43.01
CA GLY A 527 -6.34 -20.52 42.70
C GLY A 527 -7.26 -20.33 41.48
N GLN A 528 -6.85 -19.53 40.50
CA GLN A 528 -7.60 -19.26 39.26
C GLN A 528 -6.91 -19.80 38.02
N GLU A 529 -6.11 -20.86 38.14
CA GLU A 529 -5.41 -21.49 37.02
C GLU A 529 -6.35 -21.99 35.92
N GLN A 530 -7.57 -22.41 36.26
CA GLN A 530 -8.55 -22.90 35.28
C GLN A 530 -8.97 -21.79 34.31
N LYS A 531 -9.03 -20.53 34.77
CA LYS A 531 -9.31 -19.37 33.90
C LYS A 531 -8.28 -19.29 32.76
N PHE A 532 -7.00 -19.50 33.07
CA PHE A 532 -5.93 -19.49 32.08
C PHE A 532 -6.13 -20.61 31.06
N VAL A 533 -6.31 -21.85 31.55
CA VAL A 533 -6.46 -23.04 30.70
C VAL A 533 -7.66 -22.90 29.76
N ASP A 534 -8.81 -22.48 30.28
CA ASP A 534 -10.05 -22.35 29.50
C ASP A 534 -9.96 -21.27 28.43
N LYS A 535 -9.49 -20.07 28.80
CA LYS A 535 -9.37 -18.95 27.86
C LYS A 535 -8.32 -19.21 26.78
N MET A 536 -7.21 -19.85 27.14
CA MET A 536 -6.19 -20.25 26.19
C MET A 536 -6.71 -21.32 25.23
N ALA A 537 -7.38 -22.36 25.75
CA ALA A 537 -7.97 -23.40 24.93
C ALA A 537 -9.04 -22.84 23.98
N GLU A 538 -9.87 -21.91 24.46
CA GLU A 538 -10.88 -21.19 23.65
C GLU A 538 -10.23 -20.44 22.47
N GLY A 539 -9.14 -19.70 22.73
CA GLY A 539 -8.42 -18.95 21.70
C GLY A 539 -7.80 -19.86 20.64
N ILE A 540 -7.12 -20.92 21.07
CA ILE A 540 -6.53 -21.94 20.17
C ILE A 540 -7.63 -22.64 19.37
N ALA A 541 -8.69 -23.06 20.03
CA ALA A 541 -9.78 -23.80 19.41
C ALA A 541 -10.53 -22.98 18.36
N LYS A 542 -10.70 -21.67 18.59
CA LYS A 542 -11.32 -20.76 17.62
C LYS A 542 -10.60 -20.77 16.28
N VAL A 543 -9.26 -20.71 16.29
CA VAL A 543 -8.46 -20.74 15.06
C VAL A 543 -8.45 -22.14 14.45
N ALA A 544 -8.19 -23.17 15.27
CA ALA A 544 -8.03 -24.54 14.79
C ALA A 544 -9.33 -25.14 14.21
N SER A 545 -10.48 -24.82 14.79
CA SER A 545 -11.79 -25.25 14.27
C SER A 545 -12.16 -24.56 12.96
N ALA A 546 -11.85 -23.27 12.81
CA ALA A 546 -12.20 -22.49 11.62
C ALA A 546 -11.54 -22.99 10.32
N ILE A 547 -10.39 -23.67 10.43
CA ILE A 547 -9.62 -24.14 9.27
C ILE A 547 -9.40 -25.65 9.24
N TYR A 548 -10.07 -26.41 10.12
CA TYR A 548 -9.92 -27.86 10.21
C TYR A 548 -10.16 -28.51 8.83
N PRO A 549 -9.31 -29.46 8.36
CA PRO A 549 -8.20 -30.13 9.06
C PRO A 549 -6.82 -29.49 8.83
N ARG A 550 -6.71 -28.26 8.32
CA ARG A 550 -5.41 -27.62 8.05
C ARG A 550 -4.62 -27.44 9.35
N PRO A 551 -3.31 -27.67 9.38
CA PRO A 551 -2.52 -27.58 10.60
C PRO A 551 -2.49 -26.16 11.17
N VAL A 552 -2.48 -26.05 12.50
CA VAL A 552 -2.24 -24.81 13.24
C VAL A 552 -1.04 -25.01 14.15
N VAL A 553 0.06 -24.34 13.84
CA VAL A 553 1.28 -24.37 14.67
C VAL A 553 1.18 -23.30 15.76
N VAL A 554 0.82 -23.71 16.97
CA VAL A 554 0.73 -22.84 18.15
C VAL A 554 2.11 -22.65 18.74
N ARG A 555 2.64 -21.44 18.68
CA ARG A 555 3.87 -21.11 19.40
C ARG A 555 3.53 -20.84 20.86
N PHE A 556 4.21 -21.54 21.77
CA PHE A 556 4.11 -21.24 23.20
C PHE A 556 4.60 -19.83 23.50
N SER A 557 4.26 -19.31 24.67
CA SER A 557 4.43 -17.90 24.99
C SER A 557 5.89 -17.49 24.98
N ASP A 558 6.24 -16.53 24.12
CA ASP A 558 7.61 -16.02 23.98
C ASP A 558 7.74 -14.60 24.59
N PHE A 559 6.87 -14.25 25.53
CA PHE A 559 6.99 -13.00 26.28
C PHE A 559 8.32 -12.89 27.02
N LYS A 560 8.89 -11.70 26.95
CA LYS A 560 10.05 -11.26 27.73
C LYS A 560 9.61 -10.93 29.17
N THR A 561 10.58 -10.84 30.08
CA THR A 561 10.34 -10.49 31.50
C THR A 561 9.60 -9.16 31.69
N ASN A 562 9.92 -8.14 30.89
CA ASN A 562 9.25 -6.83 30.92
C ASN A 562 7.79 -6.87 30.43
N GLU A 563 7.49 -7.72 29.45
CA GLU A 563 6.11 -7.92 28.95
C GLU A 563 5.27 -8.64 30.01
N TYR A 564 5.79 -9.73 30.60
CA TYR A 564 5.12 -10.43 31.70
C TYR A 564 4.93 -9.54 32.93
N ARG A 565 5.91 -8.69 33.26
CA ARG A 565 5.81 -7.72 34.37
C ARG A 565 4.61 -6.79 34.20
N SER A 566 4.31 -6.43 32.96
CA SER A 566 3.24 -5.49 32.62
C SER A 566 1.83 -6.09 32.75
N LEU A 567 1.71 -7.42 32.87
CA LEU A 567 0.45 -8.07 33.20
C LEU A 567 0.10 -7.88 34.67
N ARG A 568 -1.20 -7.92 34.98
CA ARG A 568 -1.67 -7.81 36.36
C ARG A 568 -1.04 -8.92 37.22
N GLY A 569 -0.36 -8.51 38.29
CA GLY A 569 0.32 -9.40 39.23
C GLY A 569 1.73 -9.86 38.79
N GLY A 570 2.23 -9.41 37.64
CA GLY A 570 3.53 -9.81 37.08
C GLY A 570 4.75 -9.26 37.83
N GLU A 571 4.67 -8.04 38.38
CA GLU A 571 5.76 -7.37 39.11
C GLU A 571 6.40 -8.21 40.22
N LYS A 572 5.62 -9.08 40.86
CA LYS A 572 6.10 -9.95 41.95
C LYS A 572 6.98 -11.10 41.46
N PHE A 573 6.81 -11.54 40.22
CA PHE A 573 7.40 -12.76 39.70
C PHE A 573 8.50 -12.50 38.67
N GLU A 574 8.52 -11.31 38.07
CA GLU A 574 9.41 -10.99 36.95
C GLU A 574 10.61 -10.13 37.39
N PRO A 575 11.85 -10.65 37.29
CA PRO A 575 13.07 -9.89 37.62
C PRO A 575 13.43 -8.88 36.52
N GLU A 576 14.00 -7.73 36.88
CA GLU A 576 14.48 -6.75 35.91
C GLU A 576 15.71 -7.26 35.17
N GLU A 577 15.69 -7.20 33.84
CA GLU A 577 16.79 -7.63 32.98
C GLU A 577 17.30 -6.46 32.15
N ARG A 578 18.63 -6.37 32.02
CA ARG A 578 19.27 -5.33 31.19
C ARG A 578 19.04 -5.56 29.70
N ASN A 579 18.90 -6.82 29.26
CA ASN A 579 18.70 -7.19 27.87
C ASN A 579 17.55 -8.22 27.75
N PRO A 580 16.28 -7.80 27.87
CA PRO A 580 15.15 -8.72 27.87
C PRO A 580 15.04 -9.59 26.60
N MET A 581 15.56 -9.11 25.46
CA MET A 581 15.63 -9.87 24.20
C MET A 581 16.39 -11.20 24.34
N LEU A 582 17.44 -11.23 25.16
CA LEU A 582 18.31 -12.39 25.39
C LEU A 582 18.02 -13.12 26.70
N GLY A 583 17.12 -12.56 27.51
CA GLY A 583 16.88 -12.90 28.91
C GLY A 583 16.03 -14.15 29.14
N TRP A 584 15.38 -14.19 30.29
CA TRP A 584 14.58 -15.32 30.75
C TRP A 584 13.24 -15.43 29.99
N ARG A 585 13.29 -16.04 28.80
CA ARG A 585 12.16 -16.23 27.86
C ARG A 585 12.29 -17.54 27.07
N GLY A 586 11.20 -17.93 26.41
CA GLY A 586 11.09 -19.17 25.65
C GLY A 586 11.38 -20.40 26.51
N VAL A 587 12.03 -21.42 25.95
CA VAL A 587 12.21 -22.71 26.66
C VAL A 587 12.96 -22.59 27.98
N SER A 588 13.96 -21.72 28.11
CA SER A 588 14.68 -21.55 29.38
C SER A 588 13.77 -21.11 30.53
N ARG A 589 12.67 -20.40 30.22
CA ARG A 589 11.62 -20.08 31.17
C ARG A 589 10.78 -21.31 31.50
N TYR A 590 10.34 -22.05 30.49
CA TYR A 590 9.46 -23.21 30.68
C TYR A 590 10.07 -24.29 31.58
N VAL A 591 11.37 -24.53 31.44
CA VAL A 591 12.10 -25.56 32.20
C VAL A 591 12.62 -25.07 33.55
N SER A 592 12.41 -23.80 33.88
CA SER A 592 12.89 -23.22 35.13
C SER A 592 11.99 -23.62 36.31
N PRO A 593 12.56 -23.94 37.48
CA PRO A 593 11.78 -24.32 38.66
C PRO A 593 10.74 -23.28 39.10
N GLN A 594 11.01 -22.00 38.83
CA GLN A 594 10.14 -20.89 39.22
C GLN A 594 8.89 -20.76 38.33
N TYR A 595 8.97 -21.18 37.06
CA TYR A 595 7.90 -20.96 36.08
C TYR A 595 7.30 -22.24 35.51
N GLU A 596 7.92 -23.41 35.68
CA GLU A 596 7.44 -24.69 35.11
C GLU A 596 5.95 -24.95 35.39
N LYS A 597 5.48 -24.64 36.61
CA LYS A 597 4.06 -24.79 36.99
C LYS A 597 3.12 -23.92 36.15
N ALA A 598 3.55 -22.71 35.78
CA ALA A 598 2.79 -21.82 34.90
C ALA A 598 2.79 -22.35 33.46
N PHE A 599 3.93 -22.81 32.95
CA PHE A 599 4.02 -23.38 31.60
C PHE A 599 3.12 -24.60 31.41
N ARG A 600 2.97 -25.46 32.44
CA ARG A 600 2.01 -26.58 32.41
C ARG A 600 0.57 -26.14 32.15
N LEU A 601 0.19 -24.90 32.45
CA LEU A 601 -1.15 -24.39 32.10
C LEU A 601 -1.32 -24.21 30.58
N GLU A 602 -0.27 -23.77 29.87
CA GLU A 602 -0.27 -23.71 28.40
C GLU A 602 -0.38 -25.12 27.80
N LEU A 603 0.36 -26.10 28.35
CA LEU A 603 0.28 -27.51 27.93
C LEU A 603 -1.12 -28.09 28.12
N ARG A 604 -1.74 -27.84 29.28
CA ARG A 604 -3.12 -28.27 29.57
C ARG A 604 -4.14 -27.62 28.65
N ALA A 605 -3.94 -26.36 28.27
CA ALA A 605 -4.81 -25.69 27.31
C ALA A 605 -4.74 -26.34 25.92
N VAL A 606 -3.52 -26.66 25.45
CA VAL A 606 -3.32 -27.40 24.19
C VAL A 606 -3.97 -28.78 24.28
N LYS A 607 -3.73 -29.52 25.37
CA LYS A 607 -4.32 -30.83 25.60
C LYS A 607 -5.84 -30.78 25.59
N LYS A 608 -6.44 -29.83 26.32
CA LYS A 608 -7.88 -29.60 26.35
C LYS A 608 -8.44 -29.32 24.95
N ALA A 609 -7.80 -28.44 24.18
CA ALA A 609 -8.25 -28.13 22.82
C ALA A 609 -8.16 -29.35 21.88
N ARG A 610 -7.15 -30.21 22.04
CA ARG A 610 -7.00 -31.43 21.22
C ARG A 610 -7.93 -32.56 21.64
N GLU A 611 -7.98 -32.88 22.93
CA GLU A 611 -8.65 -34.07 23.47
C GLU A 611 -10.13 -33.83 23.79
N GLU A 612 -10.47 -32.72 24.44
CA GLU A 612 -11.86 -32.42 24.82
C GLU A 612 -12.64 -31.82 23.65
N LEU A 613 -12.01 -30.97 22.83
CA LEU A 613 -12.65 -30.31 21.68
C LEU A 613 -12.38 -31.03 20.34
N GLY A 614 -11.55 -32.08 20.33
CA GLY A 614 -11.30 -32.93 19.16
C GLY A 614 -10.45 -32.30 18.05
N LEU A 615 -9.74 -31.20 18.32
CA LEU A 615 -9.00 -30.44 17.30
C LEU A 615 -7.59 -31.00 17.07
N THR A 616 -7.52 -32.14 16.40
CA THR A 616 -6.27 -32.89 16.16
C THR A 616 -5.29 -32.21 15.19
N ASN A 617 -5.67 -31.11 14.54
CA ASN A 617 -4.82 -30.31 13.66
C ASN A 617 -3.92 -29.30 14.41
N ILE A 618 -3.97 -29.25 15.75
CA ILE A 618 -3.16 -28.34 16.57
C ILE A 618 -1.74 -28.91 16.77
N TRP A 619 -0.73 -28.27 16.20
CA TRP A 619 0.68 -28.55 16.49
C TRP A 619 1.21 -27.50 17.47
N VAL A 620 2.39 -27.76 18.02
CA VAL A 620 3.04 -26.81 18.94
C VAL A 620 4.44 -26.46 18.49
N MET A 621 4.90 -25.28 18.87
CA MET A 621 6.24 -24.81 18.60
C MET A 621 6.90 -24.22 19.83
N ALA A 622 8.13 -24.67 20.10
CA ALA A 622 8.99 -24.19 21.17
C ALA A 622 9.80 -22.96 20.71
N PRO A 623 9.56 -21.76 21.25
CA PRO A 623 10.39 -20.59 20.98
C PRO A 623 11.70 -20.60 21.80
N PHE A 624 12.72 -19.97 21.24
CA PHE A 624 13.95 -19.56 21.90
C PHE A 624 14.71 -20.70 22.61
N VAL A 625 14.71 -21.89 21.98
CA VAL A 625 15.51 -23.05 22.42
C VAL A 625 16.98 -22.74 22.18
N ARG A 626 17.82 -22.81 23.22
CA ARG A 626 19.25 -22.47 23.10
C ARG A 626 20.15 -23.69 23.04
N THR A 627 19.81 -24.73 23.80
CA THR A 627 20.68 -25.89 24.01
C THR A 627 19.90 -27.21 24.03
N VAL A 628 20.60 -28.32 23.78
CA VAL A 628 19.97 -29.64 23.64
C VAL A 628 19.28 -30.12 24.93
N TRP A 629 19.83 -29.79 26.11
CA TRP A 629 19.21 -30.19 27.38
C TRP A 629 17.88 -29.45 27.62
N GLU A 630 17.75 -28.20 27.14
CA GLU A 630 16.48 -27.45 27.18
C GLU A 630 15.43 -28.15 26.30
N ALA A 631 15.82 -28.59 25.09
CA ALA A 631 14.96 -29.35 24.19
C ALA A 631 14.52 -30.68 24.80
N GLU A 632 15.45 -31.43 25.40
CA GLU A 632 15.15 -32.68 26.10
C GLU A 632 14.16 -32.46 27.25
N ARG A 633 14.39 -31.44 28.09
CA ARG A 633 13.50 -31.16 29.22
C ARG A 633 12.13 -30.67 28.75
N PHE A 634 12.07 -29.85 27.71
CA PHE A 634 10.81 -29.42 27.09
C PHE A 634 10.00 -30.61 26.55
N ALA A 635 10.65 -31.52 25.82
CA ALA A 635 10.00 -32.74 25.33
C ALA A 635 9.44 -33.60 26.48
N LYS A 636 10.21 -33.76 27.57
CA LYS A 636 9.75 -34.45 28.79
C LYS A 636 8.54 -33.77 29.42
N LEU A 637 8.49 -32.44 29.47
CA LEU A 637 7.34 -31.71 30.03
C LEU A 637 6.05 -31.95 29.21
N LEU A 638 6.16 -32.02 27.88
CA LEU A 638 5.04 -32.40 27.01
C LEU A 638 4.54 -33.81 27.34
N GLU A 639 5.45 -34.79 27.42
CA GLU A 639 5.13 -36.18 27.76
C GLU A 639 4.51 -36.32 29.16
N GLU A 640 5.02 -35.58 30.14
CA GLU A 640 4.50 -35.58 31.52
C GLU A 640 3.07 -35.01 31.62
N GLU A 641 2.68 -34.09 30.74
CA GLU A 641 1.28 -33.63 30.62
C GLU A 641 0.45 -34.50 29.67
N GLY A 642 1.05 -35.52 29.05
CA GLY A 642 0.38 -36.49 28.16
C GLY A 642 0.27 -36.06 26.70
N LEU A 643 1.09 -35.12 26.25
CA LEU A 643 1.19 -34.69 24.85
C LEU A 643 2.34 -35.43 24.16
N TYR A 644 2.03 -36.51 23.45
CA TYR A 644 3.01 -37.35 22.76
C TYR A 644 3.04 -37.05 21.26
N ARG A 645 4.24 -36.90 20.70
CA ARG A 645 4.42 -36.79 19.24
C ARG A 645 3.90 -38.04 18.56
N ASP A 646 3.08 -37.84 17.52
CA ASP A 646 2.55 -38.93 16.72
C ASP A 646 2.33 -38.46 15.26
N ARG A 647 1.46 -39.13 14.51
CA ARG A 647 1.15 -38.74 13.13
C ARG A 647 0.45 -37.38 13.07
N ASP A 648 -0.42 -37.08 14.02
CA ASP A 648 -1.35 -35.96 14.01
C ASP A 648 -0.90 -34.81 14.95
N PHE A 649 -0.05 -35.09 15.95
CA PHE A 649 0.58 -34.11 16.82
C PHE A 649 2.08 -33.95 16.50
N LYS A 650 2.44 -32.78 15.95
CA LYS A 650 3.83 -32.41 15.68
C LYS A 650 4.31 -31.35 16.66
N VAL A 651 5.59 -31.45 17.01
CA VAL A 651 6.29 -30.51 17.89
C VAL A 651 7.44 -29.90 17.11
N TRP A 652 7.38 -28.59 16.87
CA TRP A 652 8.42 -27.84 16.17
C TRP A 652 9.29 -27.04 17.14
N ALA A 653 10.50 -26.71 16.70
CA ALA A 653 11.32 -25.70 17.35
C ALA A 653 11.45 -24.46 16.48
N MET A 654 11.38 -23.29 17.09
CA MET A 654 11.72 -22.05 16.41
C MET A 654 13.26 -21.98 16.28
N ALA A 655 13.77 -22.06 15.06
CA ALA A 655 15.20 -21.97 14.78
C ALA A 655 15.60 -20.50 14.67
N GLU A 656 15.67 -19.86 15.83
CA GLU A 656 15.95 -18.43 15.97
C GLU A 656 17.23 -18.12 16.75
N VAL A 657 17.79 -19.13 17.43
CA VAL A 657 19.11 -19.06 18.04
C VAL A 657 20.10 -19.77 17.12
N PRO A 658 21.27 -19.17 16.79
CA PRO A 658 22.24 -19.77 15.87
C PRO A 658 22.68 -21.20 16.21
N SER A 659 22.68 -21.57 17.50
CA SER A 659 22.98 -22.94 17.94
C SER A 659 22.05 -23.97 17.30
N VAL A 660 20.76 -23.66 17.09
CA VAL A 660 19.80 -24.57 16.45
C VAL A 660 20.13 -24.77 14.98
N ALA A 661 20.55 -23.71 14.28
CA ALA A 661 20.96 -23.81 12.87
C ALA A 661 22.25 -24.64 12.69
N PHE A 662 23.22 -24.47 13.60
CA PHE A 662 24.50 -25.18 13.52
C PHE A 662 24.44 -26.63 14.01
N MET A 663 23.53 -26.93 14.95
CA MET A 663 23.43 -28.22 15.63
C MET A 663 22.05 -28.87 15.40
N ALA A 664 21.46 -28.66 14.22
CA ALA A 664 20.10 -29.11 13.92
C ALA A 664 19.97 -30.64 14.10
N GLU A 665 21.02 -31.39 13.79
CA GLU A 665 21.07 -32.84 13.99
C GLU A 665 20.98 -33.28 15.47
N GLU A 666 21.53 -32.50 16.40
CA GLU A 666 21.43 -32.79 17.84
C GLU A 666 20.07 -32.40 18.43
N PHE A 667 19.39 -31.42 17.84
CA PHE A 667 18.01 -31.06 18.22
C PHE A 667 16.97 -32.00 17.60
N ALA A 668 17.30 -32.65 16.48
CA ALA A 668 16.39 -33.47 15.70
C ALA A 668 15.63 -34.56 16.49
N PRO A 669 16.22 -35.25 17.49
CA PRO A 669 15.49 -36.26 18.26
C PRO A 669 14.26 -35.73 19.00
N TYR A 670 14.20 -34.43 19.30
CA TYR A 670 13.17 -33.82 20.15
C TYR A 670 12.05 -33.10 19.38
N PHE A 671 12.23 -32.87 18.08
CA PHE A 671 11.31 -32.10 17.25
C PHE A 671 10.96 -32.84 15.95
N ASP A 672 9.80 -32.55 15.37
CA ASP A 672 9.36 -33.03 14.05
C ASP A 672 9.75 -32.06 12.91
N GLY A 673 10.18 -30.86 13.26
CA GLY A 673 10.53 -29.82 12.31
C GLY A 673 11.01 -28.53 12.97
N PHE A 674 11.48 -27.62 12.14
CA PHE A 674 11.95 -26.31 12.55
C PHE A 674 11.17 -25.21 11.85
N SER A 675 10.98 -24.06 12.52
CA SER A 675 10.52 -22.83 11.87
C SER A 675 11.52 -21.73 12.11
N VAL A 676 12.13 -21.19 11.06
CA VAL A 676 13.07 -20.09 11.15
C VAL A 676 12.35 -18.85 11.70
N GLY A 677 12.76 -18.38 12.87
CA GLY A 677 12.40 -17.05 13.38
C GLY A 677 13.40 -16.04 12.84
N SER A 678 13.17 -15.55 11.61
CA SER A 678 14.21 -14.84 10.86
C SER A 678 14.65 -13.53 11.51
N ASN A 679 13.76 -12.87 12.23
CA ASN A 679 14.07 -11.66 13.00
C ASN A 679 15.13 -11.92 14.07
N ASP A 680 14.84 -12.81 15.01
CA ASP A 680 15.71 -13.13 16.15
C ASP A 680 16.98 -13.86 15.67
N LEU A 681 16.89 -14.69 14.62
CA LEU A 681 18.08 -15.27 13.98
C LEU A 681 19.00 -14.21 13.39
N THR A 682 18.44 -13.17 12.75
CA THR A 682 19.22 -12.03 12.23
C THR A 682 19.86 -11.26 13.38
N GLN A 683 19.11 -10.97 14.45
CA GLN A 683 19.62 -10.29 15.64
C GLN A 683 20.85 -11.01 16.22
N LEU A 684 20.74 -12.32 16.43
CA LEU A 684 21.78 -13.10 17.08
C LEU A 684 22.95 -13.42 16.16
N THR A 685 22.71 -13.62 14.86
CA THR A 685 23.78 -13.91 13.89
C THR A 685 24.63 -12.67 13.63
N LEU A 686 24.01 -11.49 13.56
CA LEU A 686 24.71 -10.23 13.30
C LEU A 686 25.15 -9.51 14.58
N GLY A 687 24.68 -9.95 15.74
CA GLY A 687 24.99 -9.30 17.03
C GLY A 687 24.33 -7.93 17.18
N VAL A 688 23.08 -7.81 16.74
CA VAL A 688 22.35 -6.54 16.66
C VAL A 688 21.03 -6.59 17.43
N ASP A 689 20.67 -5.47 18.04
CA ASP A 689 19.33 -5.27 18.57
C ASP A 689 18.49 -4.54 17.53
N ARG A 690 17.39 -5.15 17.08
CA ARG A 690 16.52 -4.53 16.06
C ARG A 690 15.75 -3.32 16.60
N ASP A 691 15.58 -3.23 17.91
CA ASP A 691 14.97 -2.07 18.57
C ASP A 691 15.98 -0.92 18.75
N ASN A 692 17.26 -1.18 18.45
CA ASN A 692 18.32 -0.19 18.45
C ASN A 692 18.48 0.43 17.05
N ASP A 693 17.70 1.47 16.82
CA ASP A 693 17.72 2.24 15.56
C ASP A 693 19.10 2.77 15.18
N PHE A 694 20.05 2.90 16.10
CA PHE A 694 21.36 3.50 15.82
C PHE A 694 22.14 2.72 14.77
N LEU A 695 22.13 1.38 14.84
CA LEU A 695 22.86 0.54 13.88
C LEU A 695 22.22 0.62 12.49
N VAL A 696 20.90 0.52 12.41
CA VAL A 696 20.15 0.63 11.14
C VAL A 696 20.33 2.01 10.50
N ARG A 697 20.46 3.07 11.32
CA ARG A 697 20.77 4.44 10.85
C ARG A 697 22.19 4.58 10.27
N ILE A 698 23.17 3.82 10.76
CA ILE A 698 24.52 3.80 10.17
C ILE A 698 24.49 3.11 8.81
N ASN A 699 23.85 1.93 8.75
CA ASN A 699 23.65 1.20 7.51
C ASN A 699 22.44 0.27 7.69
N PRO A 700 21.42 0.34 6.81
CA PRO A 700 20.26 -0.54 6.93
C PRO A 700 20.62 -2.04 6.90
N LYS A 701 21.78 -2.39 6.32
CA LYS A 701 22.32 -3.77 6.34
C LYS A 701 22.68 -4.31 7.71
N TYR A 702 22.81 -3.47 8.74
CA TYR A 702 23.01 -3.96 10.11
C TYR A 702 21.84 -4.81 10.59
N PHE A 703 20.63 -4.60 10.04
CA PHE A 703 19.48 -5.48 10.28
C PHE A 703 18.76 -5.78 8.96
N ASP A 704 19.33 -6.71 8.20
CA ASP A 704 18.73 -7.21 6.95
C ASP A 704 18.80 -8.74 6.93
N GLU A 705 17.61 -9.37 6.91
CA GLU A 705 17.46 -10.84 6.90
C GLU A 705 18.10 -11.49 5.67
N ARG A 706 18.43 -10.71 4.63
CA ARG A 706 19.05 -11.16 3.37
C ARG A 706 20.58 -11.14 3.42
N GLU A 707 21.19 -10.70 4.51
CA GLU A 707 22.64 -10.70 4.62
C GLU A 707 23.20 -12.13 4.62
N ALA A 708 24.37 -12.29 4.00
CA ALA A 708 24.93 -13.60 3.70
C ALA A 708 25.08 -14.55 4.91
N PRO A 709 25.51 -14.08 6.11
CA PRO A 709 25.56 -14.94 7.30
C PRO A 709 24.19 -15.50 7.71
N VAL A 710 23.12 -14.71 7.57
CA VAL A 710 21.76 -15.11 7.92
C VAL A 710 21.24 -16.11 6.90
N LEU A 711 21.36 -15.82 5.60
CA LEU A 711 20.96 -16.75 4.54
C LEU A 711 21.73 -18.07 4.64
N LYS A 712 23.03 -18.01 4.99
CA LYS A 712 23.85 -19.20 5.20
C LYS A 712 23.35 -20.03 6.39
N ALA A 713 23.00 -19.41 7.51
CA ALA A 713 22.42 -20.10 8.66
C ALA A 713 21.08 -20.76 8.31
N ILE A 714 20.21 -20.06 7.57
CA ILE A 714 18.93 -20.61 7.09
C ILE A 714 19.17 -21.81 6.17
N TYR A 715 20.09 -21.69 5.20
CA TYR A 715 20.42 -22.79 4.30
C TYR A 715 20.97 -24.01 5.04
N GLU A 716 21.89 -23.80 5.99
CA GLU A 716 22.46 -24.91 6.77
C GLU A 716 21.42 -25.61 7.63
N LEU A 717 20.49 -24.87 8.23
CA LEU A 717 19.36 -25.46 8.92
C LEU A 717 18.53 -26.34 7.99
N ILE A 718 18.17 -25.84 6.80
CA ILE A 718 17.36 -26.58 5.82
C ILE A 718 18.07 -27.88 5.43
N ASP A 719 19.32 -27.79 4.97
CA ASP A 719 20.12 -28.94 4.53
C ASP A 719 20.32 -29.98 5.65
N ARG A 720 20.63 -29.55 6.88
CA ARG A 720 20.84 -30.45 8.01
C ARG A 720 19.53 -31.11 8.46
N ALA A 721 18.45 -30.35 8.61
CA ALA A 721 17.15 -30.87 9.02
C ALA A 721 16.62 -31.91 8.02
N HIS A 722 16.73 -31.65 6.71
CA HIS A 722 16.29 -32.58 5.67
C HIS A 722 17.05 -33.90 5.66
N ARG A 723 18.36 -33.90 5.98
CA ARG A 723 19.14 -35.15 6.13
C ARG A 723 18.62 -36.05 7.25
N HIS A 724 17.92 -35.47 8.22
CA HIS A 724 17.27 -36.18 9.32
C HIS A 724 15.76 -36.37 9.10
N GLY A 725 15.24 -36.05 7.91
CA GLY A 725 13.83 -36.21 7.56
C GLY A 725 12.89 -35.23 8.26
N LEU A 726 13.40 -34.11 8.76
CA LEU A 726 12.63 -33.07 9.44
C LEU A 726 12.20 -31.97 8.47
N THR A 727 11.00 -31.43 8.68
CA THR A 727 10.49 -30.31 7.87
C THR A 727 11.04 -28.98 8.36
N VAL A 728 11.27 -28.04 7.44
CA VAL A 728 11.68 -26.67 7.75
C VAL A 728 10.70 -25.67 7.17
N SER A 729 10.22 -24.79 8.04
CA SER A 729 9.41 -23.62 7.72
C SER A 729 10.19 -22.33 8.01
N ILE A 730 9.64 -21.20 7.58
CA ILE A 730 10.08 -19.87 8.03
C ILE A 730 8.86 -19.05 8.44
N CYS A 731 8.99 -18.30 9.53
CA CYS A 731 7.99 -17.36 10.00
C CYS A 731 8.66 -16.02 10.30
N GLY A 732 8.09 -14.95 9.74
CA GLY A 732 8.69 -13.62 9.78
C GLY A 732 8.14 -12.73 8.68
N GLN A 733 8.51 -11.45 8.70
CA GLN A 733 8.07 -10.52 7.66
C GLN A 733 8.91 -10.68 6.38
N GLY A 734 10.15 -11.17 6.46
CA GLY A 734 11.04 -11.35 5.31
C GLY A 734 10.38 -11.97 4.08
N PRO A 735 9.75 -13.17 4.15
CA PRO A 735 9.07 -13.77 3.01
C PRO A 735 7.82 -13.01 2.53
N SER A 736 7.20 -12.20 3.40
CA SER A 736 6.04 -11.37 3.03
C SER A 736 6.44 -10.10 2.28
N VAL A 737 7.64 -9.57 2.56
CA VAL A 737 8.12 -8.28 2.05
C VAL A 737 9.09 -8.44 0.88
N TYR A 738 9.88 -9.51 0.87
CA TYR A 738 11.02 -9.67 -0.04
C TYR A 738 10.84 -10.87 -0.99
N PRO A 739 10.42 -10.65 -2.26
CA PRO A 739 10.29 -11.73 -3.24
C PRO A 739 11.57 -12.55 -3.45
N GLN A 740 12.74 -11.89 -3.41
CA GLN A 740 14.04 -12.55 -3.52
C GLN A 740 14.34 -13.51 -2.35
N MET A 741 13.79 -13.25 -1.16
CA MET A 741 13.90 -14.17 -0.02
C MET A 741 13.08 -15.43 -0.31
N VAL A 742 11.86 -15.29 -0.84
CA VAL A 742 11.03 -16.43 -1.26
C VAL A 742 11.73 -17.26 -2.34
N GLU A 743 12.35 -16.63 -3.35
CA GLU A 743 13.13 -17.36 -4.37
C GLU A 743 14.30 -18.12 -3.76
N PHE A 744 15.05 -17.50 -2.85
CA PHE A 744 16.13 -18.18 -2.13
C PHE A 744 15.62 -19.40 -1.35
N LEU A 745 14.55 -19.25 -0.57
CA LEU A 745 14.02 -20.31 0.28
C LEU A 745 13.48 -21.51 -0.53
N VAL A 746 12.72 -21.23 -1.60
CA VAL A 746 12.21 -22.27 -2.50
C VAL A 746 13.38 -23.02 -3.18
N ARG A 747 14.42 -22.29 -3.62
CA ARG A 747 15.61 -22.91 -4.22
C ARG A 747 16.45 -23.70 -3.21
N ALA A 748 16.49 -23.26 -1.96
CA ALA A 748 17.11 -23.98 -0.85
C ALA A 748 16.34 -25.25 -0.46
N GLY A 749 15.08 -25.38 -0.92
CA GLY A 749 14.25 -26.57 -0.73
C GLY A 749 13.30 -26.50 0.45
N ILE A 750 13.00 -25.30 0.98
CA ILE A 750 12.13 -25.15 2.16
C ILE A 750 10.77 -25.85 1.99
N ASP A 751 10.25 -26.47 3.06
CA ASP A 751 8.97 -27.18 3.03
C ASP A 751 7.78 -26.22 3.09
N SER A 752 7.90 -25.11 3.83
CA SER A 752 6.84 -24.11 3.93
C SER A 752 7.33 -22.69 4.21
N VAL A 753 6.54 -21.70 3.77
CA VAL A 753 6.73 -20.28 4.10
C VAL A 753 5.47 -19.74 4.78
N SER A 754 5.62 -19.09 5.94
CA SER A 754 4.50 -18.51 6.69
C SER A 754 4.50 -16.99 6.58
N VAL A 755 3.48 -16.43 5.92
CA VAL A 755 3.38 -15.01 5.55
C VAL A 755 2.20 -14.30 6.21
N ASN A 756 2.17 -12.97 6.17
CA ASN A 756 1.01 -12.21 6.64
C ASN A 756 -0.22 -12.45 5.74
N PRO A 757 -1.45 -12.27 6.25
CA PRO A 757 -2.69 -12.57 5.51
C PRO A 757 -2.78 -11.88 4.13
N ASP A 758 -2.35 -10.63 4.04
CA ASP A 758 -2.33 -9.81 2.84
C ASP A 758 -1.35 -10.32 1.76
N ALA A 759 -0.31 -11.04 2.16
CA ALA A 759 0.71 -11.59 1.26
C ALA A 759 0.44 -13.03 0.79
N VAL A 760 -0.58 -13.72 1.30
CA VAL A 760 -0.84 -15.15 1.01
C VAL A 760 -1.02 -15.42 -0.49
N LEU A 761 -1.88 -14.64 -1.15
CA LEU A 761 -2.20 -14.83 -2.57
C LEU A 761 -0.96 -14.64 -3.45
N ASN A 762 -0.28 -13.51 -3.27
CA ASN A 762 0.90 -13.15 -4.05
C ASN A 762 2.04 -14.14 -3.81
N THR A 763 2.25 -14.55 -2.55
CA THR A 763 3.28 -15.54 -2.20
C THR A 763 3.01 -16.89 -2.87
N ARG A 764 1.76 -17.35 -2.93
CA ARG A 764 1.42 -18.64 -3.59
C ARG A 764 1.73 -18.62 -5.08
N VAL A 765 1.35 -17.53 -5.77
CA VAL A 765 1.68 -17.35 -7.20
C VAL A 765 3.19 -17.28 -7.39
N LEU A 766 3.88 -16.53 -6.53
CA LEU A 766 5.33 -16.38 -6.59
C LEU A 766 6.04 -17.72 -6.41
N VAL A 767 5.70 -18.50 -5.38
CA VAL A 767 6.23 -19.85 -5.14
C VAL A 767 6.05 -20.73 -6.37
N ALA A 768 4.82 -20.82 -6.91
CA ALA A 768 4.55 -21.62 -8.11
C ALA A 768 5.41 -21.19 -9.31
N SER A 769 5.57 -19.88 -9.50
CA SER A 769 6.39 -19.35 -10.59
C SER A 769 7.87 -19.68 -10.43
N ILE A 770 8.40 -19.64 -9.20
CA ILE A 770 9.79 -19.97 -8.88
C ILE A 770 10.03 -21.47 -9.06
N GLU A 771 9.13 -22.32 -8.58
CA GLU A 771 9.22 -23.77 -8.76
C GLU A 771 9.21 -24.15 -10.24
N MET A 772 8.32 -23.56 -11.04
CA MET A 772 8.27 -23.77 -12.48
C MET A 772 9.55 -23.30 -13.17
N LYS A 773 10.10 -22.15 -12.76
CA LYS A 773 11.40 -21.64 -13.22
C LYS A 773 12.53 -22.62 -12.89
N ALA A 774 12.61 -23.10 -11.65
CA ALA A 774 13.63 -24.04 -11.20
C ALA A 774 13.55 -25.40 -11.92
N LEU A 775 12.33 -25.91 -12.16
CA LEU A 775 12.10 -27.12 -12.95
C LEU A 775 12.57 -26.95 -14.39
N ARG A 776 12.26 -25.81 -15.03
CA ARG A 776 12.72 -25.50 -16.39
C ARG A 776 14.25 -25.44 -16.47
N GLU A 777 14.90 -24.76 -15.53
CA GLU A 777 16.37 -24.69 -15.46
C GLU A 777 17.02 -26.08 -15.33
N ARG A 778 16.45 -26.97 -14.49
CA ARG A 778 16.91 -28.36 -14.36
C ARG A 778 16.68 -29.16 -15.64
N LEU A 779 15.52 -29.00 -16.29
CA LEU A 779 15.21 -29.67 -17.55
C LEU A 779 16.17 -29.23 -18.66
N ASP A 780 16.46 -27.93 -18.75
CA ASP A 780 17.44 -27.38 -19.70
C ASP A 780 18.85 -27.94 -19.45
N ALA A 781 19.25 -28.12 -18.18
CA ALA A 781 20.52 -28.74 -17.82
C ALA A 781 20.59 -30.22 -18.24
N VAL A 782 19.52 -30.99 -17.97
CA VAL A 782 19.40 -32.39 -18.41
C VAL A 782 19.40 -32.49 -19.93
N TYR A 783 18.65 -31.62 -20.62
CA TYR A 783 18.63 -31.55 -22.08
C TYR A 783 20.04 -31.28 -22.62
N ARG A 784 20.76 -30.29 -22.09
CA ARG A 784 22.15 -30.02 -22.49
C ARG A 784 23.09 -31.20 -22.24
N ALA A 785 22.93 -31.93 -21.13
CA ALA A 785 23.73 -33.10 -20.82
C ALA A 785 23.47 -34.26 -21.80
N LEU A 786 22.19 -34.58 -22.06
CA LEU A 786 21.79 -35.60 -23.03
C LEU A 786 22.25 -35.27 -24.46
N TYR A 787 22.17 -34.00 -24.86
CA TYR A 787 22.61 -33.54 -26.18
C TYR A 787 24.13 -33.35 -26.31
N LYS A 788 24.91 -33.48 -25.23
CA LYS A 788 26.38 -33.46 -25.25
C LYS A 788 27.06 -34.82 -25.04
N ALA A 789 26.36 -35.88 -24.63
CA ALA A 789 26.94 -37.22 -24.47
C ALA A 789 27.10 -37.99 -25.81
N ASP A 790 28.31 -38.19 -26.31
CA ASP A 790 28.70 -38.78 -27.62
C ASP A 790 28.29 -40.25 -27.89
N GLY A 791 27.16 -40.74 -27.38
CA GLY A 791 26.83 -42.18 -27.40
C GLY A 791 25.76 -42.66 -28.38
N ASP A 792 24.85 -41.82 -28.87
CA ASP A 792 23.67 -42.33 -29.60
C ASP A 792 23.12 -41.34 -30.64
N GLU A 793 23.79 -41.26 -31.80
CA GLU A 793 23.43 -40.39 -32.92
C GLU A 793 22.05 -40.71 -33.50
N GLU A 794 21.66 -41.99 -33.49
CA GLU A 794 20.39 -42.49 -34.03
C GLU A 794 19.21 -42.02 -33.17
N PHE A 795 19.31 -42.17 -31.84
CA PHE A 795 18.29 -41.65 -30.92
C PHE A 795 18.18 -40.12 -31.00
N ARG A 796 19.31 -39.41 -31.13
CA ARG A 796 19.31 -37.94 -31.32
C ARG A 796 18.62 -37.50 -32.60
N GLU A 797 18.74 -38.25 -33.68
CA GLU A 797 18.07 -37.94 -34.94
C GLU A 797 16.55 -38.19 -34.86
N ILE A 798 16.15 -39.27 -34.17
CA ILE A 798 14.74 -39.56 -33.87
C ILE A 798 14.14 -38.43 -33.01
N VAL A 799 14.79 -38.05 -31.92
CA VAL A 799 14.31 -36.98 -31.04
C VAL A 799 14.30 -35.62 -31.76
N ARG A 800 15.29 -35.32 -32.62
CA ARG A 800 15.27 -34.12 -33.49
C ARG A 800 14.11 -34.12 -34.48
N LYS A 801 13.77 -35.24 -35.09
CA LYS A 801 12.63 -35.34 -36.03
C LYS A 801 11.30 -35.14 -35.32
N VAL A 802 11.20 -35.57 -34.05
CA VAL A 802 9.99 -35.45 -33.23
C VAL A 802 9.82 -34.04 -32.65
N PHE A 803 10.86 -33.47 -32.04
CA PHE A 803 10.76 -32.21 -31.29
C PHE A 803 11.40 -31.00 -32.00
N GLY A 804 12.27 -31.20 -32.99
CA GLY A 804 13.02 -30.12 -33.65
C GLY A 804 12.22 -29.18 -34.54
N ARG A 805 10.92 -29.46 -34.76
CA ARG A 805 9.99 -28.55 -35.44
C ARG A 805 9.20 -27.65 -34.48
N LEU A 806 9.27 -27.88 -33.18
CA LEU A 806 8.62 -27.02 -32.19
C LEU A 806 9.57 -25.85 -31.90
N ARG A 807 9.39 -24.74 -32.61
CA ARG A 807 9.91 -23.45 -32.16
C ARG A 807 9.05 -23.01 -30.97
N TYR A 808 9.65 -22.96 -29.79
CA TYR A 808 9.16 -22.14 -28.69
C TYR A 808 9.72 -20.72 -28.83
#